data_AF-A0A942TTX1-F1
#
_entry.id   AF-A0A942TTX1-F1
#
_cell.length_a   1.000
_cell.length_b   1.000
_cell.length_c   1.000
_cell.angle_alpha   90.00
_cell.angle_beta   90.00
_cell.angle_gamma   90.00
#
_symmetry.space_group_name_H-M   'P 1'
#
loop_
_entity.id
_entity.type
_entity.pdbx_description
1 polymer ?
#
loop_
_entity_poly.entity_id
_entity_poly.type
_entity_poly.pdbx_seq_one_letter_code
_entity_poly.pdbx_strand_id
1 'polypeptide(L)'
;MKIRSVRFFALVAFIFTVLVNLPGIVQTKQVPEAQAAEFPPAEQIHYTITGPDSVTFDWVNGPDTIRFSETANHYDQSVIAGDPIVRPRTPVDGLFREAKITGLKPNTTYHYTIDDGKDYTFHTAPEAGSSGFSIVTTGDVGAAIRFNNAQFVNELIASLNADLYLGLGDFTYGDQEGQDSVNAHFNDVMVWSKEIPYMPNWGNHEWQSAFDDLTNYKGRFDLPNPQVDKGMNDNTPTKGIPGDWYWFDYGNTRFIAFPEPFGSSSWSSWAKEAAVIMEQAESDNNIKFIVTFGHRPTYSSGYHGSNPELADLMDGLAKKYPKFVLNLIAHDHHYERTFPEKTHGVMHVVVGTGGSTLSIDKDSDCKFKNCTPPTWSAERFYHFGALKLDFKDDEIVGNFVCGPSHKDESFQCSSGTSGDTFTIKSRILKPDPGAVMEGSGTVEDPYIVMTEQDLYNIRKNPAAQYKLGANLNLTFFDAGDGKGWLPIDTTGSNRFSGGFDGNGFIINGLTIKRPDSDHSALFGYTGNEAQIKNVALENVNVEGKNYVGALVSYMSGTGSIKSSYSTGTVKGTRYVGGLGGQISRPVSDSYTRVDVTGNSDVGGLIGLYTGSATNTYSTGKVTGSTNVGGLIGNDNNGVGAITNSYWDMDASGQTNSAGGIGKTTAQMKQQAT
;
A
#
# COMPACT_ATOMS: atom_id res chain seq x y z
N MET A 1 7.21 23.88 66.23
CA MET A 1 7.90 22.63 66.60
C MET A 1 9.22 22.61 65.82
N LYS A 2 10.28 23.26 66.32
CA LYS A 2 11.56 22.68 66.82
C LYS A 2 12.05 21.50 65.93
N ILE A 3 13.25 21.50 65.32
CA ILE A 3 14.64 21.50 65.86
C ILE A 3 15.61 21.91 64.70
N ARG A 4 16.42 22.99 64.77
CA ARG A 4 17.89 23.14 65.11
C ARG A 4 18.86 22.22 64.30
N SER A 5 20.06 22.59 63.82
CA SER A 5 21.19 23.43 64.32
C SER A 5 22.26 23.65 63.20
N VAL A 6 22.81 24.85 62.94
CA VAL A 6 24.07 25.51 63.42
C VAL A 6 25.42 25.15 62.71
N ARG A 7 25.93 26.13 61.92
CA ARG A 7 27.29 26.74 61.70
C ARG A 7 28.59 25.90 61.68
N PHE A 8 29.51 26.19 60.71
CA PHE A 8 30.72 27.03 60.89
C PHE A 8 31.49 27.33 59.57
N PHE A 9 32.14 28.51 59.52
CA PHE A 9 33.01 29.07 58.46
C PHE A 9 34.49 28.98 58.92
N ALA A 10 35.46 28.79 58.02
CA ALA A 10 36.84 29.28 58.20
C ALA A 10 37.61 29.41 56.88
N LEU A 11 38.46 30.44 56.83
CA LEU A 11 39.19 31.05 55.71
C LEU A 11 40.70 31.03 56.04
N VAL A 12 41.59 30.74 55.08
CA VAL A 12 43.06 31.01 55.14
C VAL A 12 43.53 31.21 53.69
N ALA A 13 43.80 32.42 53.18
CA ALA A 13 44.88 33.39 53.38
C ALA A 13 46.11 33.21 52.42
N PHE A 14 46.38 34.30 51.69
CA PHE A 14 47.39 34.58 50.67
C PHE A 14 48.81 34.74 51.24
N ILE A 15 49.86 34.35 50.49
CA ILE A 15 51.16 35.04 50.49
C ILE A 15 51.73 35.10 49.07
N PHE A 16 52.05 36.31 48.63
CA PHE A 16 52.84 36.67 47.45
C PHE A 16 54.31 36.83 47.87
N THR A 17 55.25 36.33 47.06
CA THR A 17 56.63 36.82 47.05
C THR A 17 57.10 36.99 45.61
N VAL A 18 57.50 38.22 45.29
CA VAL A 18 58.04 38.69 44.00
C VAL A 18 59.52 38.32 43.89
N LEU A 19 60.01 37.94 42.69
CA LEU A 19 61.36 38.30 42.20
C LEU A 19 61.53 38.01 40.69
N VAL A 20 61.49 39.10 39.93
CA VAL A 20 62.29 39.55 38.77
C VAL A 20 63.06 38.52 37.89
N ASN A 21 62.84 38.68 36.58
CA ASN A 21 63.45 38.08 35.38
C ASN A 21 64.99 37.93 35.35
N LEU A 22 65.46 36.84 34.71
CA LEU A 22 66.65 36.78 33.82
C LEU A 22 66.43 35.68 32.74
N PRO A 23 67.00 35.81 31.52
CA PRO A 23 66.61 35.05 30.34
C PRO A 23 67.46 33.79 30.13
N GLY A 24 66.89 32.77 29.48
CA GLY A 24 67.67 31.79 28.73
C GLY A 24 67.20 30.33 28.82
N ILE A 25 67.10 29.74 27.63
CA ILE A 25 67.05 28.30 27.30
C ILE A 25 65.65 27.70 27.28
N VAL A 26 65.00 27.80 26.12
CA VAL A 26 63.96 26.87 25.69
C VAL A 26 64.62 25.53 25.42
N GLN A 27 64.46 24.56 26.32
CA GLN A 27 64.53 23.15 25.95
C GLN A 27 63.12 22.70 25.58
N THR A 28 62.90 22.51 24.28
CA THR A 28 61.74 21.80 23.75
C THR A 28 61.82 20.34 24.20
N LYS A 29 61.15 20.00 25.31
CA LYS A 29 60.72 18.62 25.53
C LYS A 29 59.62 18.36 24.51
N GLN A 30 59.92 17.55 23.50
CA GLN A 30 58.88 16.92 22.69
C GLN A 30 57.91 16.23 23.64
N VAL A 31 56.66 16.70 23.64
CA VAL A 31 55.53 15.91 24.09
C VAL A 31 55.46 14.73 23.10
N PRO A 32 55.40 13.46 23.56
CA PRO A 32 55.20 12.36 22.63
C PRO A 32 53.90 12.59 21.88
N GLU A 33 53.95 12.59 20.55
CA GLU A 33 52.75 12.41 19.74
C GLU A 33 52.01 11.18 20.29
N ALA A 34 50.78 11.37 20.73
CA ALA A 34 49.89 10.25 20.98
C ALA A 34 49.75 9.53 19.63
N GLN A 35 50.39 8.38 19.53
CA GLN A 35 50.24 7.48 18.40
C GLN A 35 48.74 7.18 18.31
N ALA A 36 48.07 7.68 17.26
CA ALA A 36 46.69 7.34 16.99
C ALA A 36 46.61 5.81 16.99
N ALA A 37 45.82 5.24 17.89
CA ALA A 37 45.59 3.81 17.86
C ALA A 37 45.02 3.49 16.46
N GLU A 38 45.73 2.69 15.67
CA GLU A 38 45.19 2.13 14.43
C GLU A 38 43.97 1.31 14.83
N PHE A 39 42.78 1.88 14.65
CA PHE A 39 41.56 1.09 14.75
C PHE A 39 41.60 0.03 13.65
N PRO A 40 41.16 -1.21 13.92
CA PRO A 40 40.92 -2.17 12.84
C PRO A 40 39.97 -1.54 11.81
N PRO A 41 40.12 -1.85 10.50
CA PRO A 41 39.25 -1.32 9.47
C PRO A 41 37.78 -1.53 9.84
N ALA A 42 36.94 -0.56 9.50
CA ALA A 42 35.51 -0.74 9.65
C ALA A 42 35.00 -1.79 8.66
N GLU A 43 34.14 -2.65 9.18
CA GLU A 43 33.59 -3.82 8.51
C GLU A 43 32.07 -3.77 8.62
N GLN A 44 31.39 -4.59 7.82
CA GLN A 44 29.94 -4.74 7.88
C GLN A 44 29.18 -3.42 7.72
N ILE A 45 29.71 -2.48 6.92
CA ILE A 45 29.09 -1.16 6.73
C ILE A 45 27.79 -1.32 5.96
N HIS A 46 26.69 -0.87 6.54
CA HIS A 46 25.38 -0.79 5.90
C HIS A 46 24.59 0.37 6.45
N TYR A 47 23.52 0.75 5.75
CA TYR A 47 22.62 1.78 6.24
C TYR A 47 21.17 1.54 5.82
N THR A 48 20.25 2.04 6.63
CA THR A 48 18.80 2.03 6.39
C THR A 48 18.28 3.44 6.17
N ILE A 49 17.20 3.56 5.40
CA ILE A 49 16.39 4.79 5.35
C ILE A 49 15.45 4.77 6.56
N THR A 50 15.56 5.74 7.45
CA THR A 50 14.70 5.86 8.64
C THR A 50 13.63 6.93 8.50
N GLY A 51 13.70 7.74 7.44
CA GLY A 51 12.76 8.80 7.12
C GLY A 51 13.12 9.50 5.79
N PRO A 52 12.30 10.47 5.35
CA PRO A 52 12.57 11.22 4.11
C PRO A 52 13.85 12.05 4.17
N ASP A 53 14.28 12.44 5.37
CA ASP A 53 15.45 13.28 5.66
C ASP A 53 16.43 12.60 6.63
N SER A 54 16.34 11.27 6.80
CA SER A 54 17.16 10.55 7.76
C SER A 54 17.58 9.14 7.31
N VAL A 55 18.79 8.78 7.71
CA VAL A 55 19.37 7.44 7.55
C VAL A 55 20.04 7.01 8.84
N THR A 56 20.17 5.70 9.04
CA THR A 56 20.98 5.15 10.14
C THR A 56 22.06 4.26 9.56
N PHE A 57 23.31 4.52 9.94
CA PHE A 57 24.48 3.73 9.56
C PHE A 57 24.88 2.78 10.67
N ASP A 58 25.25 1.57 10.28
CA ASP A 58 25.66 0.50 11.17
C ASP A 58 26.97 -0.11 10.67
N TRP A 59 27.93 -0.29 11.58
CA TRP A 59 29.21 -0.95 11.26
C TRP A 59 29.85 -1.59 12.48
N VAL A 60 30.85 -2.42 12.20
CA VAL A 60 31.70 -3.08 13.17
C VAL A 60 33.10 -2.51 13.08
N ASN A 61 33.78 -2.36 14.23
CA ASN A 61 35.16 -1.88 14.30
C ASN A 61 35.31 -0.43 13.79
N GLY A 62 36.54 -0.01 13.49
CA GLY A 62 36.84 1.34 13.03
C GLY A 62 36.58 2.46 14.05
N PRO A 63 36.79 3.71 13.60
CA PRO A 63 36.41 4.91 14.32
C PRO A 63 34.91 4.95 14.64
N ASP A 64 34.55 5.80 15.62
CA ASP A 64 33.17 5.98 16.08
C ASP A 64 32.46 7.16 15.42
N THR A 65 33.11 7.83 14.47
CA THR A 65 32.60 9.06 13.87
C THR A 65 32.38 8.84 12.38
N ILE A 66 31.17 9.14 11.92
CA ILE A 66 30.86 9.30 10.50
C ILE A 66 30.90 10.77 10.14
N ARG A 67 31.58 11.13 9.06
CA ARG A 67 31.59 12.49 8.50
C ARG A 67 31.05 12.47 7.09
N PHE A 68 30.27 13.48 6.73
CA PHE A 68 29.57 13.51 5.46
C PHE A 68 29.35 14.94 4.95
N SER A 69 29.04 15.06 3.66
CA SER A 69 28.60 16.30 2.99
C SER A 69 28.04 16.01 1.59
N GLU A 70 27.56 17.02 0.89
CA GLU A 70 27.17 16.92 -0.53
C GLU A 70 28.38 16.94 -1.50
N THR A 71 29.62 17.12 -0.99
CA THR A 71 30.83 17.30 -1.82
C THR A 71 31.90 16.27 -1.48
N ALA A 72 32.33 15.52 -2.51
CA ALA A 72 33.38 14.51 -2.39
C ALA A 72 34.63 15.01 -1.65
N ASN A 73 35.14 14.21 -0.71
CA ASN A 73 36.36 14.49 0.05
C ASN A 73 36.33 15.80 0.88
N HIS A 74 35.16 16.39 1.13
CA HIS A 74 35.02 17.58 1.96
C HIS A 74 33.88 17.42 2.96
N TYR A 75 34.16 16.88 4.14
CA TYR A 75 33.13 16.58 5.13
C TYR A 75 32.97 17.73 6.14
N ASP A 76 31.86 18.45 6.06
CA ASP A 76 31.51 19.59 6.92
C ASP A 76 30.50 19.24 8.02
N GLN A 77 29.92 18.04 7.96
CA GLN A 77 29.02 17.48 8.95
C GLN A 77 29.60 16.19 9.56
N SER A 78 29.26 15.92 10.82
CA SER A 78 29.67 14.70 11.51
C SER A 78 28.66 14.23 12.55
N VAL A 79 28.62 12.93 12.78
CA VAL A 79 27.85 12.26 13.83
C VAL A 79 28.76 11.26 14.53
N ILE A 80 28.68 11.22 15.86
CA ILE A 80 29.34 10.21 16.69
C ILE A 80 28.34 9.06 16.90
N ALA A 81 28.75 7.84 16.58
CA ALA A 81 27.96 6.64 16.77
C ALA A 81 27.73 6.32 18.24
N GLY A 82 26.53 5.84 18.52
CA GLY A 82 26.15 5.27 19.81
C GLY A 82 26.03 3.75 19.76
N ASP A 83 25.46 3.19 20.83
CA ASP A 83 24.99 1.81 20.86
C ASP A 83 23.57 1.72 20.27
N PRO A 84 23.24 0.66 19.52
CA PRO A 84 21.87 0.38 19.10
C PRO A 84 20.97 0.03 20.29
N ILE A 85 19.65 0.12 20.10
CA ILE A 85 18.65 -0.25 21.14
C ILE A 85 18.82 -1.72 21.56
N VAL A 86 19.04 -2.60 20.58
CA VAL A 86 19.36 -4.00 20.78
C VAL A 86 20.80 -4.20 20.36
N ARG A 87 21.66 -4.67 21.27
CA ARG A 87 23.04 -5.00 20.88
C ARG A 87 23.04 -6.34 20.12
N PRO A 88 23.59 -6.42 18.90
CA PRO A 88 23.66 -7.68 18.17
C PRO A 88 24.56 -8.68 18.89
N ARG A 89 24.34 -9.98 18.65
CA ARG A 89 25.13 -11.07 19.26
C ARG A 89 26.55 -11.10 18.73
N THR A 90 26.75 -10.69 17.48
CA THR A 90 28.06 -10.60 16.86
C THR A 90 28.39 -9.19 16.35
N PRO A 91 29.69 -8.85 16.34
CA PRO A 91 30.81 -9.62 16.90
C PRO A 91 30.74 -9.71 18.43
N VAL A 92 31.14 -10.86 19.00
CA VAL A 92 31.09 -11.12 20.46
C VAL A 92 31.99 -10.15 21.24
N ASP A 93 33.10 -9.71 20.61
CA ASP A 93 34.12 -8.83 21.20
C ASP A 93 34.33 -7.50 20.42
N GLY A 94 33.53 -7.21 19.40
CA GLY A 94 33.68 -5.98 18.59
C GLY A 94 32.75 -4.86 19.05
N LEU A 95 33.16 -3.62 18.76
CA LEU A 95 32.35 -2.43 18.98
C LEU A 95 31.39 -2.29 17.80
N PHE A 96 30.16 -2.77 17.96
CA PHE A 96 29.07 -2.43 17.03
C PHE A 96 28.66 -0.97 17.25
N ARG A 97 28.41 -0.25 16.16
CA ARG A 97 28.23 1.20 16.16
C ARG A 97 27.03 1.56 15.30
N GLU A 98 26.13 2.36 15.87
CA GLU A 98 24.94 2.89 15.19
C GLU A 98 25.01 4.42 15.15
N ALA A 99 24.98 5.02 13.96
CA ALA A 99 24.99 6.47 13.77
C ALA A 99 23.72 6.93 13.05
N LYS A 100 22.88 7.70 13.76
CA LYS A 100 21.64 8.26 13.21
C LYS A 100 21.91 9.64 12.62
N ILE A 101 21.68 9.78 11.33
CA ILE A 101 21.86 11.03 10.58
C ILE A 101 20.47 11.57 10.23
N THR A 102 20.21 12.84 10.56
CA THR A 102 18.90 13.50 10.35
C THR A 102 19.09 14.90 9.76
N GLY A 103 18.02 15.49 9.23
CA GLY A 103 18.05 16.82 8.63
C GLY A 103 18.72 16.85 7.26
N LEU A 104 18.73 15.70 6.56
CA LEU A 104 19.26 15.58 5.21
C LEU A 104 18.25 16.12 4.20
N LYS A 105 18.76 16.68 3.09
CA LYS A 105 17.92 16.99 1.94
C LYS A 105 17.41 15.69 1.29
N PRO A 106 16.11 15.57 0.94
CA PRO A 106 15.60 14.43 0.19
C PRO A 106 16.23 14.39 -1.21
N ASN A 107 16.18 13.22 -1.86
CA ASN A 107 16.68 12.98 -3.21
C ASN A 107 18.10 13.52 -3.46
N THR A 108 19.00 13.35 -2.49
CA THR A 108 20.35 13.91 -2.50
C THR A 108 21.39 12.83 -2.25
N THR A 109 22.45 12.84 -3.06
CA THR A 109 23.66 12.05 -2.82
C THR A 109 24.57 12.78 -1.86
N TYR A 110 24.97 12.11 -0.79
CA TYR A 110 26.00 12.57 0.13
C TYR A 110 27.25 11.70 -0.04
N HIS A 111 28.41 12.33 0.12
CA HIS A 111 29.68 11.67 0.32
C HIS A 111 29.93 11.47 1.81
N TYR A 112 30.46 10.32 2.20
CA TYR A 112 30.77 10.04 3.60
C TYR A 112 32.07 9.25 3.77
N THR A 113 32.63 9.38 4.97
CA THR A 113 33.74 8.54 5.46
C THR A 113 33.47 8.17 6.91
N ILE A 114 33.93 6.99 7.32
CA ILE A 114 33.99 6.55 8.72
C ILE A 114 35.40 6.74 9.28
N ASP A 115 36.11 7.76 8.77
CA ASP A 115 37.49 8.10 9.10
C ASP A 115 38.50 6.96 8.81
N ASP A 116 38.18 6.11 7.84
CA ASP A 116 39.03 5.02 7.34
C ASP A 116 39.89 5.43 6.12
N GLY A 117 39.81 6.70 5.72
CA GLY A 117 40.51 7.26 4.56
C GLY A 117 39.86 6.97 3.22
N LYS A 118 38.64 6.42 3.19
CA LYS A 118 37.87 6.19 1.97
C LYS A 118 36.66 7.13 1.90
N ASP A 119 36.34 7.53 0.68
CA ASP A 119 35.16 8.30 0.33
C ASP A 119 34.12 7.35 -0.28
N TYR A 120 32.97 7.28 0.36
CA TYR A 120 31.81 6.50 -0.07
C TYR A 120 30.66 7.45 -0.40
N THR A 121 29.59 6.93 -1.00
CA THR A 121 28.37 7.71 -1.23
C THR A 121 27.17 7.00 -0.65
N PHE A 122 26.21 7.77 -0.16
CA PHE A 122 24.87 7.27 0.18
C PHE A 122 23.81 8.20 -0.39
N HIS A 123 22.60 7.67 -0.61
CA HIS A 123 21.48 8.43 -1.14
C HIS A 123 20.31 8.43 -0.15
N THR A 124 19.70 9.60 0.04
CA THR A 124 18.47 9.76 0.82
C THR A 124 17.25 9.30 0.02
N ALA A 125 16.12 9.05 0.68
CA ALA A 125 14.87 8.75 0.00
C ALA A 125 14.49 9.84 -1.02
N PRO A 126 13.88 9.48 -2.16
CA PRO A 126 13.44 10.43 -3.15
C PRO A 126 12.24 11.24 -2.61
N GLU A 127 11.92 12.34 -3.27
CA GLU A 127 10.82 13.22 -2.85
C GLU A 127 9.48 12.47 -2.81
N ALA A 128 8.64 12.79 -1.83
CA ALA A 128 7.32 12.18 -1.72
C ALA A 128 6.51 12.38 -3.01
N GLY A 129 6.01 11.29 -3.58
CA GLY A 129 5.24 11.28 -4.83
C GLY A 129 6.06 11.22 -6.11
N SER A 130 7.40 11.28 -6.05
CA SER A 130 8.23 11.12 -7.24
C SER A 130 8.27 9.67 -7.72
N SER A 131 8.20 9.47 -9.03
CA SER A 131 8.51 8.19 -9.69
C SER A 131 9.93 8.18 -10.24
N GLY A 132 10.35 7.06 -10.83
CA GLY A 132 11.64 6.93 -11.52
C GLY A 132 12.75 6.37 -10.65
N PHE A 133 12.39 5.68 -9.57
CA PHE A 133 13.32 4.93 -8.73
C PHE A 133 13.19 3.44 -9.00
N SER A 134 14.19 2.68 -8.57
CA SER A 134 14.29 1.25 -8.73
C SER A 134 14.69 0.57 -7.43
N ILE A 135 14.16 -0.63 -7.21
CA ILE A 135 14.58 -1.48 -6.10
C ILE A 135 15.05 -2.82 -6.65
N VAL A 136 15.90 -3.50 -5.88
CA VAL A 136 16.26 -4.90 -6.11
C VAL A 136 15.91 -5.71 -4.87
N THR A 137 15.41 -6.93 -5.07
CA THR A 137 14.94 -7.78 -3.96
C THR A 137 15.30 -9.24 -4.17
N THR A 138 15.67 -9.89 -3.06
CA THR A 138 15.87 -11.34 -2.90
C THR A 138 15.62 -11.72 -1.43
N GLY A 139 15.33 -13.00 -1.18
CA GLY A 139 15.45 -13.64 0.13
C GLY A 139 16.34 -14.87 0.06
N ASP A 140 16.57 -15.51 1.20
CA ASP A 140 17.24 -16.80 1.28
C ASP A 140 18.68 -16.74 0.74
N VAL A 141 19.45 -15.72 1.17
CA VAL A 141 20.78 -15.43 0.61
C VAL A 141 21.86 -16.30 1.24
N GLY A 142 21.95 -16.30 2.57
CA GLY A 142 23.03 -16.92 3.32
C GLY A 142 24.36 -16.16 3.25
N ALA A 143 25.42 -16.80 3.74
CA ALA A 143 26.79 -16.31 3.69
C ALA A 143 27.64 -17.12 2.71
N ALA A 144 28.55 -16.48 1.97
CA ALA A 144 29.39 -17.10 0.96
C ALA A 144 30.28 -18.23 1.50
N ILE A 145 30.65 -18.16 2.78
CA ILE A 145 31.43 -19.20 3.48
C ILE A 145 30.68 -20.53 3.67
N ARG A 146 29.36 -20.55 3.41
CA ARG A 146 28.49 -21.74 3.48
C ARG A 146 27.72 -21.98 2.18
N PHE A 147 27.32 -20.90 1.51
CA PHE A 147 26.51 -20.92 0.31
C PHE A 147 27.27 -20.20 -0.81
N ASN A 148 28.05 -20.93 -1.59
CA ASN A 148 28.94 -20.35 -2.61
C ASN A 148 28.24 -19.42 -3.62
N ASN A 149 26.93 -19.61 -3.86
CA ASN A 149 26.17 -18.77 -4.78
C ASN A 149 25.83 -17.39 -4.21
N ALA A 150 25.85 -17.22 -2.89
CA ALA A 150 25.57 -15.94 -2.23
C ALA A 150 26.53 -14.84 -2.71
N GLN A 151 27.82 -15.16 -2.91
CA GLN A 151 28.78 -14.19 -3.43
C GLN A 151 28.37 -13.67 -4.82
N PHE A 152 28.06 -14.58 -5.75
CA PHE A 152 27.69 -14.21 -7.12
C PHE A 152 26.38 -13.42 -7.18
N VAL A 153 25.41 -13.73 -6.31
CA VAL A 153 24.17 -12.96 -6.24
C VAL A 153 24.39 -11.58 -5.63
N ASN A 154 25.26 -11.44 -4.63
CA ASN A 154 25.66 -10.12 -4.12
C ASN A 154 26.38 -9.28 -5.18
N GLU A 155 27.26 -9.88 -5.97
CA GLU A 155 27.89 -9.20 -7.13
C GLU A 155 26.85 -8.80 -8.19
N LEU A 156 25.85 -9.66 -8.45
CA LEU A 156 24.74 -9.34 -9.34
C LEU A 156 23.93 -8.15 -8.81
N ILE A 157 23.53 -8.16 -7.54
CA ILE A 157 22.80 -7.06 -6.89
C ILE A 157 23.55 -5.73 -7.06
N ALA A 158 24.86 -5.73 -6.79
CA ALA A 158 25.70 -4.55 -6.99
C ALA A 158 25.69 -4.06 -8.45
N SER A 159 25.74 -4.97 -9.42
CA SER A 159 25.74 -4.62 -10.85
C SER A 159 24.44 -4.02 -11.37
N LEU A 160 23.33 -4.23 -10.65
CA LEU A 160 22.00 -3.76 -11.04
C LEU A 160 21.79 -2.26 -10.78
N ASN A 161 22.64 -1.64 -9.97
CA ASN A 161 22.61 -0.20 -9.64
C ASN A 161 21.22 0.30 -9.24
N ALA A 162 20.56 -0.40 -8.32
CA ALA A 162 19.24 -0.01 -7.81
C ALA A 162 19.37 1.05 -6.70
N ASP A 163 18.30 1.81 -6.47
CA ASP A 163 18.26 2.87 -5.45
C ASP A 163 18.02 2.32 -4.03
N LEU A 164 17.56 1.06 -3.94
CA LEU A 164 17.18 0.38 -2.70
C LEU A 164 17.35 -1.14 -2.83
N TYR A 165 17.89 -1.79 -1.80
CA TYR A 165 17.78 -3.24 -1.62
C TYR A 165 16.68 -3.56 -0.62
N LEU A 166 15.71 -4.40 -1.02
CA LEU A 166 14.62 -4.87 -0.16
C LEU A 166 14.82 -6.36 0.14
N GLY A 167 15.28 -6.69 1.35
CA GLY A 167 15.58 -8.06 1.77
C GLY A 167 14.36 -8.81 2.31
N LEU A 168 14.14 -10.04 1.86
CA LEU A 168 12.93 -10.83 2.15
C LEU A 168 13.12 -11.95 3.21
N GLY A 169 14.13 -11.83 4.08
CA GLY A 169 14.39 -12.76 5.18
C GLY A 169 15.33 -13.89 4.84
N ASP A 170 15.71 -14.64 5.88
CA ASP A 170 16.70 -15.73 5.84
C ASP A 170 18.03 -15.25 5.25
N PHE A 171 18.62 -14.26 5.92
CA PHE A 171 19.81 -13.57 5.46
C PHE A 171 21.07 -14.39 5.71
N THR A 172 21.21 -14.88 6.94
CA THR A 172 22.50 -15.39 7.43
C THR A 172 22.51 -16.88 7.67
N TYR A 173 21.33 -17.49 7.89
CA TYR A 173 21.18 -18.85 8.41
C TYR A 173 22.00 -19.08 9.69
N GLY A 174 22.17 -18.03 10.51
CA GLY A 174 22.97 -18.07 11.74
C GLY A 174 22.45 -19.06 12.78
N ASP A 175 21.17 -19.39 12.71
CA ASP A 175 20.53 -20.43 13.52
C ASP A 175 21.10 -21.84 13.25
N GLN A 176 21.48 -22.12 12.00
CA GLN A 176 22.01 -23.41 11.52
C GLN A 176 23.53 -23.41 11.36
N GLU A 177 24.08 -22.31 10.86
CA GLU A 177 25.48 -22.18 10.44
C GLU A 177 26.35 -21.45 11.47
N GLY A 178 25.71 -20.92 12.52
CA GLY A 178 26.38 -20.25 13.63
C GLY A 178 26.73 -18.79 13.36
N GLN A 179 27.29 -18.16 14.40
CA GLN A 179 27.59 -16.72 14.44
C GLN A 179 28.63 -16.26 13.41
N ASP A 180 29.53 -17.14 12.97
CA ASP A 180 30.48 -16.82 11.89
C ASP A 180 29.76 -16.56 10.55
N SER A 181 28.62 -17.23 10.31
CA SER A 181 27.78 -16.99 9.14
C SER A 181 27.17 -15.59 9.17
N VAL A 182 26.75 -15.11 10.35
CA VAL A 182 26.25 -13.74 10.53
C VAL A 182 27.33 -12.73 10.16
N ASN A 183 28.54 -12.87 10.71
CA ASN A 183 29.64 -11.96 10.41
C ASN A 183 30.04 -12.00 8.92
N ALA A 184 30.09 -13.19 8.33
CA ALA A 184 30.43 -13.36 6.93
C ALA A 184 29.38 -12.71 6.02
N HIS A 185 28.09 -12.94 6.25
CA HIS A 185 27.02 -12.33 5.44
C HIS A 185 27.14 -10.80 5.40
N PHE A 186 27.28 -10.16 6.56
CA PHE A 186 27.38 -8.70 6.62
C PHE A 186 28.67 -8.14 5.99
N ASN A 187 29.74 -8.95 5.90
CA ASN A 187 30.92 -8.60 5.12
C ASN A 187 30.70 -8.84 3.62
N ASP A 188 30.01 -9.91 3.23
CA ASP A 188 29.73 -10.26 1.83
C ASP A 188 28.87 -9.17 1.16
N VAL A 189 27.88 -8.62 1.86
CA VAL A 189 26.98 -7.58 1.32
C VAL A 189 27.64 -6.22 1.17
N MET A 190 28.81 -5.97 1.78
CA MET A 190 29.53 -4.69 1.65
C MET A 190 29.90 -4.34 0.20
N VAL A 191 29.82 -5.29 -0.73
CA VAL A 191 29.94 -5.01 -2.16
C VAL A 191 28.88 -4.02 -2.65
N TRP A 192 27.72 -3.94 -1.99
CA TRP A 192 26.63 -3.01 -2.28
C TRP A 192 26.10 -2.22 -1.07
N SER A 193 26.12 -2.77 0.15
CA SER A 193 25.40 -2.20 1.33
C SER A 193 25.97 -0.87 1.86
N LYS A 194 27.21 -0.56 1.51
CA LYS A 194 27.86 0.73 1.80
C LYS A 194 27.34 1.88 0.93
N GLU A 195 26.65 1.57 -0.16
CA GLU A 195 26.21 2.55 -1.17
C GLU A 195 24.71 2.48 -1.46
N ILE A 196 24.10 1.30 -1.26
CA ILE A 196 22.67 1.05 -1.47
C ILE A 196 22.02 0.81 -0.11
N PRO A 197 20.90 1.50 0.22
CA PRO A 197 20.23 1.29 1.49
C PRO A 197 19.67 -0.14 1.59
N TYR A 198 19.89 -0.78 2.73
CA TYR A 198 19.46 -2.14 3.04
C TYR A 198 18.18 -2.09 3.87
N MET A 199 17.02 -2.35 3.26
CA MET A 199 15.72 -2.43 3.93
C MET A 199 15.30 -3.90 4.15
N PRO A 200 15.40 -4.46 5.37
CA PRO A 200 15.26 -5.90 5.57
C PRO A 200 13.90 -6.29 6.16
N ASN A 201 13.40 -7.47 5.82
CA ASN A 201 12.40 -8.20 6.61
C ASN A 201 13.04 -9.48 7.14
N TRP A 202 12.72 -9.91 8.34
CA TRP A 202 13.25 -11.17 8.88
C TRP A 202 12.43 -12.37 8.40
N GLY A 203 13.08 -13.53 8.35
CA GLY A 203 12.52 -14.83 8.04
C GLY A 203 12.63 -15.80 9.21
N ASN A 204 12.37 -17.07 8.97
CA ASN A 204 12.31 -18.03 10.07
C ASN A 204 13.68 -18.39 10.63
N HIS A 205 14.76 -18.22 9.87
CA HIS A 205 16.12 -18.50 10.33
C HIS A 205 16.70 -17.41 11.24
N GLU A 206 16.06 -16.24 11.34
CA GLU A 206 16.48 -15.21 12.27
C GLU A 206 16.01 -15.45 13.72
N TRP A 207 15.19 -16.49 14.01
CA TRP A 207 14.63 -16.72 15.36
C TRP A 207 14.52 -18.16 15.84
N GLN A 208 14.71 -19.17 14.98
CA GLN A 208 14.34 -20.55 15.26
C GLN A 208 15.24 -21.29 16.27
N SER A 209 16.31 -20.69 16.79
CA SER A 209 17.22 -21.38 17.70
C SER A 209 17.83 -20.48 18.78
N ALA A 210 18.51 -21.07 19.76
CA ALA A 210 19.28 -20.30 20.74
C ALA A 210 20.48 -19.55 20.11
N PHE A 211 20.84 -19.87 18.87
CA PHE A 211 21.93 -19.27 18.12
C PHE A 211 21.47 -18.05 17.31
N ASP A 212 20.19 -17.94 16.94
CA ASP A 212 19.61 -16.71 16.39
C ASP A 212 18.19 -16.52 16.91
N ASP A 213 17.98 -15.45 17.67
CA ASP A 213 16.77 -15.17 18.47
C ASP A 213 16.21 -13.75 18.22
N LEU A 214 16.37 -13.29 16.97
CA LEU A 214 16.14 -11.93 16.47
C LEU A 214 17.09 -10.85 16.96
N THR A 215 17.98 -11.15 17.91
CA THR A 215 18.90 -10.14 18.43
C THR A 215 19.83 -9.61 17.34
N ASN A 216 20.28 -10.46 16.42
CA ASN A 216 21.10 -10.02 15.29
C ASN A 216 20.31 -9.15 14.30
N TYR A 217 19.09 -9.54 13.95
CA TYR A 217 18.23 -8.73 13.06
C TYR A 217 17.91 -7.37 13.69
N LYS A 218 17.30 -7.35 14.89
CA LYS A 218 16.88 -6.09 15.54
C LYS A 218 18.04 -5.22 15.99
N GLY A 219 19.22 -5.80 16.21
CA GLY A 219 20.40 -5.04 16.63
C GLY A 219 21.23 -4.48 15.50
N ARG A 220 20.94 -4.86 14.25
CA ARG A 220 21.69 -4.41 13.07
C ARG A 220 20.91 -3.44 12.19
N PHE A 221 19.62 -3.26 12.45
CA PHE A 221 18.78 -2.43 11.60
C PHE A 221 17.88 -1.53 12.43
N ASP A 222 18.06 -0.23 12.25
CA ASP A 222 17.11 0.78 12.67
C ASP A 222 16.07 0.98 11.56
N LEU A 223 14.79 0.81 11.87
CA LEU A 223 13.72 0.71 10.86
C LEU A 223 12.75 1.91 10.95
N PRO A 224 12.24 2.43 9.81
CA PRO A 224 11.27 3.51 9.79
C PRO A 224 9.88 3.02 10.23
N ASN A 225 9.20 3.79 11.08
CA ASN A 225 7.87 3.44 11.63
C ASN A 225 7.77 1.99 12.16
N PRO A 226 8.68 1.55 13.03
CA PRO A 226 8.75 0.16 13.46
C PRO A 226 7.55 -0.19 14.34
N GLN A 227 7.05 -1.41 14.19
CA GLN A 227 5.87 -1.92 14.87
C GLN A 227 6.22 -3.15 15.70
N VAL A 228 5.36 -3.47 16.66
CA VAL A 228 5.47 -4.67 17.50
C VAL A 228 4.47 -5.71 17.03
N ASP A 229 4.88 -6.96 16.90
CA ASP A 229 3.97 -8.07 16.67
C ASP A 229 3.24 -8.46 17.96
N LYS A 230 1.92 -8.30 17.97
CA LYS A 230 1.06 -8.68 19.10
C LYS A 230 0.90 -10.19 19.25
N GLY A 231 1.31 -10.98 18.25
CA GLY A 231 1.37 -12.43 18.30
C GLY A 231 2.64 -13.00 18.93
N MET A 232 3.62 -12.16 19.30
CA MET A 232 4.90 -12.61 19.84
C MET A 232 4.78 -13.23 21.25
N ASN A 233 5.39 -14.40 21.44
CA ASN A 233 5.42 -15.15 22.70
C ASN A 233 6.19 -14.43 23.82
N ASP A 234 5.84 -14.70 25.09
CA ASP A 234 6.38 -14.10 26.31
C ASP A 234 7.89 -14.33 26.55
N ASN A 235 8.49 -15.35 25.92
CA ASN A 235 9.86 -15.78 26.20
C ASN A 235 10.93 -15.28 25.22
N THR A 236 10.57 -14.44 24.25
CA THR A 236 11.54 -13.90 23.26
C THR A 236 12.33 -12.73 23.86
N PRO A 237 13.67 -12.68 23.75
CA PRO A 237 14.49 -11.62 24.36
C PRO A 237 14.18 -10.21 23.86
N THR A 238 13.68 -10.10 22.64
CA THR A 238 13.36 -8.81 21.99
C THR A 238 11.87 -8.47 22.03
N LYS A 239 11.09 -9.13 22.90
CA LYS A 239 9.65 -8.90 23.01
C LYS A 239 9.34 -7.45 23.39
N GLY A 240 8.38 -6.86 22.66
CA GLY A 240 7.90 -5.50 22.90
C GLY A 240 8.84 -4.42 22.40
N ILE A 241 10.00 -4.79 21.84
CA ILE A 241 10.88 -3.87 21.12
C ILE A 241 10.36 -3.77 19.69
N PRO A 242 9.99 -2.57 19.20
CA PRO A 242 9.53 -2.39 17.83
C PRO A 242 10.54 -2.87 16.79
N GLY A 243 10.04 -3.24 15.60
CA GLY A 243 10.85 -3.74 14.48
C GLY A 243 10.47 -5.15 14.05
N ASP A 244 9.39 -5.72 14.56
CA ASP A 244 8.87 -7.03 14.10
C ASP A 244 8.27 -6.93 12.68
N TRP A 245 7.79 -5.74 12.34
CA TRP A 245 7.43 -5.32 11.00
C TRP A 245 7.40 -3.78 11.00
N TYR A 246 7.31 -3.16 9.84
CA TYR A 246 7.44 -1.72 9.70
C TYR A 246 6.88 -1.25 8.36
N TRP A 247 6.90 0.06 8.11
CA TRP A 247 6.48 0.60 6.83
C TRP A 247 7.18 1.93 6.53
N PHE A 248 7.32 2.23 5.25
CA PHE A 248 7.92 3.49 4.80
C PHE A 248 7.35 3.93 3.45
N ASP A 249 7.51 5.21 3.17
CA ASP A 249 7.32 5.76 1.83
C ASP A 249 8.66 5.87 1.12
N TYR A 250 8.67 5.53 -0.16
CA TYR A 250 9.79 5.79 -1.04
C TYR A 250 9.23 6.26 -2.38
N GLY A 251 9.41 7.54 -2.67
CA GLY A 251 8.85 8.18 -3.85
C GLY A 251 7.31 8.12 -3.83
N ASN A 252 6.74 7.53 -4.87
CA ASN A 252 5.30 7.36 -5.05
C ASN A 252 4.75 6.04 -4.47
N THR A 253 5.51 5.33 -3.64
CA THR A 253 5.13 3.98 -3.17
C THR A 253 5.20 3.85 -1.65
N ARG A 254 4.15 3.26 -1.07
CA ARG A 254 4.08 2.82 0.32
C ARG A 254 4.53 1.36 0.40
N PHE A 255 5.60 1.08 1.13
CA PHE A 255 6.08 -0.27 1.44
C PHE A 255 5.62 -0.68 2.85
N ILE A 256 5.05 -1.87 2.98
CA ILE A 256 4.54 -2.39 4.26
C ILE A 256 5.08 -3.81 4.47
N ALA A 257 5.98 -3.97 5.45
CA ALA A 257 6.45 -5.28 5.87
C ALA A 257 5.33 -6.05 6.59
N PHE A 258 5.31 -7.37 6.44
CA PHE A 258 4.53 -8.25 7.31
C PHE A 258 5.45 -9.19 8.09
N PRO A 259 5.13 -9.46 9.38
CA PRO A 259 6.00 -10.24 10.24
C PRO A 259 5.99 -11.72 9.84
N GLU A 260 7.09 -12.42 10.13
CA GLU A 260 7.06 -13.89 10.19
C GLU A 260 6.16 -14.32 11.38
N PRO A 261 5.31 -15.35 11.22
CA PRO A 261 4.40 -15.78 12.26
C PRO A 261 5.10 -16.44 13.47
N PHE A 262 5.32 -15.67 14.53
CA PHE A 262 5.66 -16.21 15.85
C PHE A 262 4.53 -17.02 16.49
N GLY A 263 3.29 -16.59 16.26
CA GLY A 263 2.09 -17.19 16.86
C GLY A 263 0.91 -17.11 15.93
N SER A 264 -0.16 -17.83 16.26
CA SER A 264 -1.37 -17.95 15.42
C SER A 264 -2.17 -16.65 15.23
N SER A 265 -1.74 -15.54 15.84
CA SER A 265 -2.40 -14.24 15.70
C SER A 265 -1.54 -13.16 15.05
N SER A 266 -0.27 -13.46 14.71
CA SER A 266 0.66 -12.47 14.16
C SER A 266 0.11 -11.83 12.88
N TRP A 267 -0.27 -12.64 11.88
CA TRP A 267 -0.81 -12.12 10.63
C TRP A 267 -2.19 -11.50 10.76
N SER A 268 -3.09 -12.08 11.56
CA SER A 268 -4.44 -11.51 11.72
C SER A 268 -4.44 -10.21 12.53
N SER A 269 -3.48 -9.99 13.43
CA SER A 269 -3.24 -8.69 14.07
C SER A 269 -2.61 -7.71 13.09
N TRP A 270 -1.55 -8.12 12.39
CA TRP A 270 -0.89 -7.31 11.38
C TRP A 270 -1.86 -6.81 10.32
N ALA A 271 -2.71 -7.67 9.75
CA ALA A 271 -3.64 -7.29 8.70
C ALA A 271 -4.62 -6.17 9.12
N LYS A 272 -5.01 -6.12 10.40
CA LYS A 272 -5.85 -5.03 10.94
C LYS A 272 -5.11 -3.71 11.00
N GLU A 273 -3.82 -3.74 11.34
CA GLU A 273 -2.97 -2.55 11.44
C GLU A 273 -2.53 -2.06 10.06
N ALA A 274 -2.12 -2.99 9.19
CA ALA A 274 -1.84 -2.74 7.78
C ALA A 274 -3.06 -2.12 7.07
N ALA A 275 -4.29 -2.57 7.36
CA ALA A 275 -5.49 -1.97 6.79
C ALA A 275 -5.63 -0.46 7.10
N VAL A 276 -5.21 0.00 8.28
CA VAL A 276 -5.22 1.43 8.62
C VAL A 276 -4.18 2.19 7.78
N ILE A 277 -2.98 1.62 7.64
CA ILE A 277 -1.88 2.20 6.86
C ILE A 277 -2.24 2.24 5.36
N MET A 278 -2.85 1.17 4.84
CA MET A 278 -3.32 1.10 3.46
C MET A 278 -4.45 2.12 3.19
N GLU A 279 -5.38 2.33 4.13
CA GLU A 279 -6.41 3.37 3.98
C GLU A 279 -5.80 4.78 3.90
N GLN A 280 -4.75 5.05 4.70
CA GLN A 280 -4.02 6.31 4.62
C GLN A 280 -3.35 6.46 3.24
N ALA A 281 -2.64 5.43 2.78
CA ALA A 281 -2.00 5.42 1.47
C ALA A 281 -3.00 5.56 0.32
N GLU A 282 -4.20 4.97 0.41
CA GLU A 282 -5.28 5.17 -0.56
C GLU A 282 -5.70 6.64 -0.65
N SER A 283 -5.81 7.32 0.49
CA SER A 283 -6.20 8.73 0.55
C SER A 283 -5.08 9.70 0.16
N ASP A 284 -3.82 9.25 0.14
CA ASP A 284 -2.68 10.10 -0.19
C ASP A 284 -2.43 10.17 -1.70
N ASN A 285 -2.52 11.38 -2.27
CA ASN A 285 -2.32 11.61 -3.70
C ASN A 285 -0.87 11.41 -4.17
N ASN A 286 0.11 11.48 -3.26
CA ASN A 286 1.51 11.20 -3.56
C ASN A 286 1.75 9.70 -3.74
N ILE A 287 0.96 8.85 -3.07
CA ILE A 287 1.10 7.40 -3.19
C ILE A 287 0.29 6.89 -4.38
N LYS A 288 0.96 6.15 -5.28
CA LYS A 288 0.41 5.47 -6.45
C LYS A 288 0.34 3.96 -6.25
N PHE A 289 1.29 3.41 -5.51
CA PHE A 289 1.38 1.98 -5.23
C PHE A 289 1.51 1.71 -3.74
N ILE A 290 0.90 0.61 -3.32
CA ILE A 290 1.17 -0.06 -2.06
C ILE A 290 1.82 -1.40 -2.42
N VAL A 291 2.97 -1.65 -1.82
CA VAL A 291 3.72 -2.89 -1.94
C VAL A 291 3.83 -3.52 -0.56
N THR A 292 3.40 -4.76 -0.42
CA THR A 292 3.70 -5.54 0.79
C THR A 292 4.94 -6.39 0.56
N PHE A 293 5.67 -6.66 1.63
CA PHE A 293 6.82 -7.55 1.57
C PHE A 293 6.97 -8.35 2.86
N GLY A 294 7.51 -9.55 2.75
CA GLY A 294 7.78 -10.39 3.91
C GLY A 294 8.42 -11.70 3.49
N HIS A 295 8.46 -12.66 4.40
CA HIS A 295 9.22 -13.88 4.17
C HIS A 295 8.35 -15.04 3.63
N ARG A 296 7.33 -15.47 4.40
CA ARG A 296 6.50 -16.63 4.04
C ARG A 296 5.63 -16.36 2.80
N PRO A 297 5.45 -17.35 1.90
CA PRO A 297 4.68 -17.15 0.69
C PRO A 297 3.17 -17.17 0.95
N THR A 298 2.46 -16.19 0.41
CA THR A 298 0.99 -16.23 0.27
C THR A 298 0.59 -17.31 -0.73
N TYR A 299 1.14 -17.21 -1.95
CA TYR A 299 0.98 -18.14 -3.05
C TYR A 299 2.34 -18.66 -3.45
N SER A 300 2.46 -19.99 -3.44
CA SER A 300 3.62 -20.70 -3.93
C SER A 300 3.25 -22.16 -4.22
N SER A 301 3.83 -22.69 -5.29
CA SER A 301 3.73 -24.09 -5.69
C SER A 301 5.02 -24.87 -5.39
N GLY A 302 5.98 -24.21 -4.72
CA GLY A 302 7.25 -24.75 -4.26
C GLY A 302 7.14 -25.72 -3.10
N TYR A 303 8.29 -26.06 -2.54
CA TYR A 303 8.44 -27.12 -1.54
C TYR A 303 7.73 -26.85 -0.21
N HIS A 304 7.72 -25.61 0.27
CA HIS A 304 6.95 -25.18 1.44
C HIS A 304 5.50 -24.86 1.04
N GLY A 305 5.31 -24.21 -0.09
CA GLY A 305 4.01 -23.94 -0.71
C GLY A 305 3.24 -22.80 -0.04
N SER A 306 2.04 -22.56 -0.56
CA SER A 306 1.16 -21.45 -0.17
C SER A 306 0.73 -21.52 1.31
N ASN A 307 0.58 -20.36 1.96
CA ASN A 307 -0.01 -20.22 3.29
C ASN A 307 -1.46 -19.70 3.18
N PRO A 308 -2.50 -20.55 3.35
CA PRO A 308 -3.89 -20.16 3.08
C PRO A 308 -4.42 -19.02 3.96
N GLU A 309 -4.06 -19.00 5.26
CA GLU A 309 -4.47 -17.91 6.16
C GLU A 309 -3.92 -16.56 5.68
N LEU A 310 -2.64 -16.51 5.34
CA LEU A 310 -2.00 -15.29 4.84
C LEU A 310 -2.56 -14.87 3.48
N ALA A 311 -2.82 -15.83 2.59
CA ALA A 311 -3.45 -15.59 1.29
C ALA A 311 -4.85 -14.98 1.47
N ASP A 312 -5.70 -15.54 2.34
CA ASP A 312 -7.04 -15.01 2.62
C ASP A 312 -7.00 -13.57 3.16
N LEU A 313 -6.06 -13.27 4.06
CA LEU A 313 -5.87 -11.92 4.60
C LEU A 313 -5.42 -10.93 3.51
N MET A 314 -4.42 -11.30 2.70
CA MET A 314 -3.93 -10.46 1.59
C MET A 314 -5.00 -10.26 0.53
N ASP A 315 -5.77 -11.29 0.19
CA ASP A 315 -6.91 -11.20 -0.73
C ASP A 315 -7.98 -10.24 -0.22
N GLY A 316 -8.23 -10.25 1.09
CA GLY A 316 -9.13 -9.29 1.74
C GLY A 316 -8.64 -7.85 1.60
N LEU A 317 -7.34 -7.61 1.79
CA LEU A 317 -6.72 -6.30 1.58
C LEU A 317 -6.75 -5.89 0.10
N ALA A 318 -6.39 -6.80 -0.80
CA ALA A 318 -6.34 -6.59 -2.25
C ALA A 318 -7.70 -6.15 -2.83
N LYS A 319 -8.80 -6.74 -2.33
CA LYS A 319 -10.17 -6.37 -2.70
C LYS A 319 -10.54 -4.96 -2.25
N LYS A 320 -9.95 -4.47 -1.15
CA LYS A 320 -10.31 -3.18 -0.54
C LYS A 320 -9.45 -2.01 -1.04
N TYR A 321 -8.17 -2.24 -1.30
CA TYR A 321 -7.18 -1.17 -1.47
C TYR A 321 -6.56 -1.18 -2.89
N PRO A 322 -7.11 -0.46 -3.90
CA PRO A 322 -6.66 -0.50 -5.29
C PRO A 322 -5.17 -0.23 -5.51
N LYS A 323 -4.54 0.62 -4.71
CA LYS A 323 -3.09 0.88 -4.83
C LYS A 323 -2.26 -0.31 -4.41
N PHE A 324 -2.80 -1.25 -3.62
CA PHE A 324 -2.12 -2.51 -3.33
C PHE A 324 -2.07 -3.38 -4.57
N VAL A 325 -0.87 -3.56 -5.14
CA VAL A 325 -0.70 -4.22 -6.44
C VAL A 325 0.40 -5.26 -6.47
N LEU A 326 1.28 -5.28 -5.46
CA LEU A 326 2.44 -6.16 -5.44
C LEU A 326 2.72 -6.66 -4.03
N ASN A 327 2.97 -7.95 -3.90
CA ASN A 327 3.43 -8.60 -2.68
C ASN A 327 4.71 -9.39 -2.95
N LEU A 328 5.80 -9.02 -2.29
CA LEU A 328 7.12 -9.65 -2.43
C LEU A 328 7.37 -10.64 -1.30
N ILE A 329 7.75 -11.87 -1.64
CA ILE A 329 7.87 -13.00 -0.71
C ILE A 329 9.06 -13.87 -1.06
N ALA A 330 9.50 -14.72 -0.14
CA ALA A 330 10.63 -15.63 -0.31
C ALA A 330 10.31 -16.98 0.34
N HIS A 331 11.24 -17.57 1.10
CA HIS A 331 11.13 -18.80 1.89
C HIS A 331 11.02 -20.09 1.06
N ASP A 332 10.24 -20.06 0.00
CA ASP A 332 10.33 -21.06 -1.05
C ASP A 332 11.47 -20.67 -1.98
N HIS A 333 12.51 -21.51 -2.01
CA HIS A 333 13.77 -21.19 -2.68
C HIS A 333 13.68 -21.41 -4.20
N HIS A 334 12.84 -20.62 -4.87
CA HIS A 334 12.65 -20.55 -6.31
C HIS A 334 12.09 -19.17 -6.71
N TYR A 335 11.91 -18.95 -8.02
CA TYR A 335 11.18 -17.80 -8.54
C TYR A 335 9.78 -18.21 -9.00
N GLU A 336 8.75 -17.50 -8.56
CA GLU A 336 7.38 -17.71 -9.05
C GLU A 336 6.55 -16.44 -8.93
N ARG A 337 5.71 -16.14 -9.93
CA ARG A 337 4.74 -15.04 -9.84
C ARG A 337 3.33 -15.46 -10.20
N THR A 338 2.36 -14.77 -9.62
CA THR A 338 0.94 -14.99 -9.90
C THR A 338 0.43 -14.18 -11.09
N PHE A 339 -0.67 -14.65 -11.69
CA PHE A 339 -1.54 -13.83 -12.52
C PHE A 339 -2.35 -12.91 -11.59
N PRO A 340 -2.20 -11.57 -11.64
CA PRO A 340 -2.89 -10.67 -10.71
C PRO A 340 -4.42 -10.80 -10.81
N GLU A 341 -4.98 -11.09 -11.98
CA GLU A 341 -6.42 -11.33 -12.16
C GLU A 341 -6.94 -12.59 -11.43
N LYS A 342 -6.04 -13.50 -11.01
CA LYS A 342 -6.35 -14.68 -10.20
C LYS A 342 -6.16 -14.45 -8.71
N THR A 343 -5.50 -13.36 -8.33
CA THR A 343 -5.16 -12.97 -6.95
C THR A 343 -5.63 -11.53 -6.68
N HIS A 344 -6.87 -11.25 -7.11
CA HIS A 344 -7.60 -10.01 -6.80
C HIS A 344 -6.89 -8.69 -7.15
N GLY A 345 -6.09 -8.71 -8.22
CA GLY A 345 -5.37 -7.54 -8.75
C GLY A 345 -4.00 -7.30 -8.13
N VAL A 346 -3.55 -8.18 -7.22
CA VAL A 346 -2.21 -8.12 -6.63
C VAL A 346 -1.35 -9.21 -7.25
N MET A 347 -0.18 -8.86 -7.76
CA MET A 347 0.82 -9.86 -8.15
C MET A 347 1.60 -10.27 -6.91
N HIS A 348 1.65 -11.57 -6.62
CA HIS A 348 2.54 -12.10 -5.58
C HIS A 348 3.77 -12.69 -6.27
N VAL A 349 4.96 -12.35 -5.81
CA VAL A 349 6.23 -12.79 -6.42
C VAL A 349 7.12 -13.41 -5.35
N VAL A 350 7.40 -14.69 -5.50
CA VAL A 350 8.39 -15.46 -4.74
C VAL A 350 9.77 -15.19 -5.35
N VAL A 351 10.70 -14.74 -4.52
CA VAL A 351 12.08 -14.40 -4.87
C VAL A 351 13.05 -15.01 -3.85
N GLY A 352 12.87 -16.29 -3.52
CA GLY A 352 13.80 -17.07 -2.68
C GLY A 352 15.04 -17.52 -3.46
N THR A 353 15.60 -16.62 -4.26
CA THR A 353 16.64 -16.91 -5.26
C THR A 353 18.01 -16.37 -4.85
N GLY A 354 18.18 -16.01 -3.58
CA GLY A 354 19.32 -15.24 -3.07
C GLY A 354 20.65 -15.97 -3.07
N GLY A 355 20.70 -17.25 -2.72
CA GLY A 355 21.98 -17.98 -2.76
C GLY A 355 22.06 -19.22 -1.90
N SER A 356 21.13 -19.39 -0.94
CA SER A 356 20.99 -20.63 -0.19
C SER A 356 20.55 -21.80 -1.10
N THR A 357 20.40 -23.01 -0.58
CA THR A 357 20.18 -24.17 -1.46
C THR A 357 18.79 -24.12 -2.09
N LEU A 358 18.66 -24.24 -3.42
CA LEU A 358 17.33 -24.32 -4.06
C LEU A 358 16.53 -25.52 -3.51
N SER A 359 15.31 -25.26 -3.07
CA SER A 359 14.45 -26.20 -2.35
C SER A 359 13.57 -26.96 -3.33
N ILE A 360 14.10 -28.09 -3.83
CA ILE A 360 13.42 -28.94 -4.82
C ILE A 360 12.60 -30.06 -4.17
N ASP A 361 11.46 -30.40 -4.77
CA ASP A 361 10.78 -31.67 -4.52
C ASP A 361 11.52 -32.81 -5.24
N LYS A 362 12.22 -33.65 -4.48
CA LYS A 362 13.04 -34.75 -5.00
C LYS A 362 12.21 -35.90 -5.58
N ASP A 363 10.96 -36.03 -5.14
CA ASP A 363 10.04 -37.07 -5.59
C ASP A 363 9.26 -36.64 -6.85
N SER A 364 9.49 -35.42 -7.32
CA SER A 364 8.86 -34.84 -8.51
C SER A 364 9.85 -34.68 -9.67
N ASP A 365 9.40 -35.06 -10.88
CA ASP A 365 10.20 -34.94 -12.11
C ASP A 365 10.52 -33.47 -12.44
N CYS A 366 9.57 -32.58 -12.17
CA CYS A 366 9.67 -31.14 -12.43
C CYS A 366 10.13 -30.33 -11.21
N LYS A 367 10.49 -30.97 -10.11
CA LYS A 367 10.99 -30.34 -8.87
C LYS A 367 10.00 -29.45 -8.11
N PHE A 368 8.80 -29.22 -8.62
CA PHE A 368 7.68 -28.65 -7.90
C PHE A 368 6.79 -29.74 -7.31
N LYS A 369 6.02 -29.43 -6.25
CA LYS A 369 5.03 -30.36 -5.67
C LYS A 369 4.05 -30.93 -6.69
N ASN A 370 3.74 -30.15 -7.71
CA ASN A 370 2.92 -30.55 -8.84
C ASN A 370 3.48 -29.97 -10.13
N CYS A 371 3.69 -30.81 -11.14
CA CYS A 371 4.23 -30.40 -12.44
C CYS A 371 3.28 -29.55 -13.27
N THR A 372 1.97 -29.77 -13.11
CA THR A 372 1.00 -28.84 -13.67
C THR A 372 0.94 -27.60 -12.78
N PRO A 373 1.27 -26.40 -13.30
CA PRO A 373 1.17 -25.18 -12.51
C PRO A 373 -0.28 -24.95 -12.06
N PRO A 374 -0.51 -24.48 -10.82
CA PRO A 374 -1.82 -24.00 -10.40
C PRO A 374 -2.30 -22.88 -11.34
N THR A 375 -3.62 -22.70 -11.47
CA THR A 375 -4.21 -21.73 -12.41
C THR A 375 -3.86 -20.27 -12.12
N TRP A 376 -3.39 -19.99 -10.91
CA TRP A 376 -2.90 -18.67 -10.50
C TRP A 376 -1.42 -18.46 -10.80
N SER A 377 -0.63 -19.52 -11.03
CA SER A 377 0.82 -19.45 -11.27
C SER A 377 1.08 -19.05 -12.72
N ALA A 378 1.72 -17.90 -12.92
CA ALA A 378 1.94 -17.33 -14.24
C ALA A 378 3.30 -17.68 -14.82
N GLU A 379 4.34 -17.66 -13.98
CA GLU A 379 5.68 -18.07 -14.34
C GLU A 379 6.33 -18.67 -13.09
N ARG A 380 7.09 -19.76 -13.25
CA ARG A 380 7.82 -20.39 -12.16
C ARG A 380 9.02 -21.18 -12.65
N PHE A 381 10.15 -21.02 -11.96
CA PHE A 381 11.35 -21.80 -12.23
C PHE A 381 12.31 -21.77 -11.05
N TYR A 382 13.19 -22.77 -11.01
CA TYR A 382 14.35 -22.77 -10.13
C TYR A 382 15.50 -22.09 -10.87
N HIS A 383 16.02 -20.99 -10.33
CA HIS A 383 17.23 -20.32 -10.79
C HIS A 383 17.69 -19.34 -9.72
N PHE A 384 18.98 -19.17 -9.49
CA PHE A 384 19.47 -18.09 -8.63
C PHE A 384 19.37 -16.74 -9.34
N GLY A 385 19.18 -15.65 -8.62
CA GLY A 385 19.06 -14.35 -9.23
C GLY A 385 18.43 -13.31 -8.32
N ALA A 386 18.14 -12.15 -8.89
CA ALA A 386 17.51 -11.05 -8.20
C ALA A 386 16.41 -10.42 -9.03
N LEU A 387 15.35 -9.96 -8.37
CA LEU A 387 14.27 -9.23 -9.03
C LEU A 387 14.55 -7.73 -8.93
N LYS A 388 14.74 -7.07 -10.08
CA LYS A 388 14.76 -5.61 -10.17
C LYS A 388 13.36 -5.11 -10.52
N LEU A 389 12.90 -4.08 -9.81
CA LEU A 389 11.63 -3.41 -10.06
C LEU A 389 11.87 -1.92 -10.32
N ASP A 390 11.39 -1.41 -11.44
CA ASP A 390 11.43 0.00 -11.80
C ASP A 390 10.04 0.62 -11.58
N PHE A 391 9.95 1.59 -10.66
CA PHE A 391 8.70 2.27 -10.30
C PHE A 391 8.52 3.54 -11.11
N LYS A 392 7.54 3.53 -12.02
CA LYS A 392 7.17 4.68 -12.85
C LYS A 392 5.93 5.38 -12.28
N ASP A 393 5.37 6.35 -13.00
CA ASP A 393 4.22 7.13 -12.51
C ASP A 393 2.95 6.27 -12.34
N ASP A 394 2.69 5.35 -13.26
CA ASP A 394 1.48 4.54 -13.33
C ASP A 394 1.71 3.04 -13.57
N GLU A 395 2.97 2.61 -13.62
CA GLU A 395 3.35 1.20 -13.69
C GLU A 395 4.60 0.85 -12.88
N ILE A 396 4.69 -0.42 -12.49
CA ILE A 396 5.91 -1.06 -11.97
C ILE A 396 6.38 -2.05 -13.03
N VAL A 397 7.63 -1.95 -13.46
CA VAL A 397 8.23 -2.88 -14.42
C VAL A 397 9.16 -3.83 -13.67
N GLY A 398 8.87 -5.11 -13.70
CA GLY A 398 9.70 -6.15 -13.09
C GLY A 398 10.58 -6.85 -14.10
N ASN A 399 11.82 -7.14 -13.69
CA ASN A 399 12.81 -7.90 -14.42
C ASN A 399 13.54 -8.84 -13.46
N PHE A 400 13.23 -10.14 -13.53
CA PHE A 400 14.05 -11.14 -12.85
C PHE A 400 15.36 -11.28 -13.63
N VAL A 401 16.47 -10.95 -12.99
CA VAL A 401 17.81 -11.04 -13.58
C VAL A 401 18.49 -12.29 -13.08
N CYS A 402 18.92 -13.12 -14.03
CA CYS A 402 19.52 -14.40 -13.75
C CYS A 402 20.89 -14.26 -13.08
N GLY A 403 21.12 -15.06 -12.06
CA GLY A 403 22.42 -15.29 -11.43
C GLY A 403 23.04 -16.61 -11.90
N PRO A 404 23.90 -17.25 -11.07
CA PRO A 404 24.57 -18.50 -11.44
C PRO A 404 23.57 -19.66 -11.59
N SER A 405 23.86 -20.56 -12.53
CA SER A 405 23.09 -21.80 -12.72
C SER A 405 23.27 -22.79 -11.58
N HIS A 406 22.22 -23.56 -11.32
CA HIS A 406 22.22 -24.74 -10.46
C HIS A 406 22.11 -26.04 -11.27
N LYS A 407 22.72 -27.12 -10.81
CA LYS A 407 22.75 -28.40 -11.56
C LYS A 407 21.39 -29.10 -11.71
N ASP A 408 20.45 -28.79 -10.82
CA ASP A 408 19.14 -29.47 -10.73
C ASP A 408 18.01 -28.64 -11.36
N GLU A 409 18.33 -27.53 -12.04
CA GLU A 409 17.34 -26.65 -12.67
C GLU A 409 17.02 -27.08 -14.12
N SER A 410 15.76 -26.94 -14.52
CA SER A 410 15.31 -27.18 -15.91
C SER A 410 15.28 -25.91 -16.76
N PHE A 411 15.20 -24.75 -16.12
CA PHE A 411 15.26 -23.43 -16.75
C PHE A 411 16.70 -22.99 -16.87
N GLN A 412 17.11 -22.41 -18.00
CA GLN A 412 18.49 -22.02 -18.24
C GLN A 412 18.53 -20.60 -18.80
N CYS A 413 19.28 -19.73 -18.14
CA CYS A 413 19.57 -18.38 -18.61
C CYS A 413 21.00 -17.98 -18.20
N SER A 414 21.59 -17.05 -18.94
CA SER A 414 22.94 -16.57 -18.64
C SER A 414 22.90 -15.54 -17.52
N SER A 415 23.93 -15.55 -16.65
CA SER A 415 24.04 -14.55 -15.58
C SER A 415 24.00 -13.12 -16.15
N GLY A 416 23.23 -12.24 -15.52
CA GLY A 416 22.99 -10.85 -15.94
C GLY A 416 21.91 -10.67 -17.01
N THR A 417 21.36 -11.76 -17.57
CA THR A 417 20.25 -11.68 -18.56
C THR A 417 18.89 -11.78 -17.88
N SER A 418 17.85 -11.26 -18.56
CA SER A 418 16.46 -11.36 -18.09
C SER A 418 15.96 -12.81 -18.17
N GLY A 419 15.52 -13.35 -17.03
CA GLY A 419 14.81 -14.63 -16.96
C GLY A 419 13.30 -14.50 -17.08
N ASP A 420 12.72 -13.39 -16.60
CA ASP A 420 11.31 -13.06 -16.74
C ASP A 420 11.11 -11.54 -16.64
N THR A 421 10.11 -11.02 -17.34
CA THR A 421 9.75 -9.60 -17.31
C THR A 421 8.24 -9.43 -17.25
N PHE A 422 7.77 -8.47 -16.46
CA PHE A 422 6.35 -8.17 -16.34
C PHE A 422 6.10 -6.70 -16.06
N THR A 423 4.85 -6.28 -16.23
CA THR A 423 4.40 -4.91 -15.92
C THR A 423 3.15 -4.98 -15.07
N ILE A 424 3.17 -4.29 -13.93
CA ILE A 424 2.03 -4.10 -13.06
C ILE A 424 1.54 -2.68 -13.25
N LYS A 425 0.34 -2.53 -13.83
CA LYS A 425 -0.28 -1.22 -13.97
C LYS A 425 -1.00 -0.82 -12.69
N SER A 426 -1.11 0.48 -12.43
CA SER A 426 -2.01 0.99 -11.41
C SER A 426 -3.43 0.50 -11.68
N ARG A 427 -4.11 0.02 -10.62
CA ARG A 427 -5.53 -0.35 -10.71
C ARG A 427 -6.47 0.85 -10.64
N ILE A 428 -5.94 2.02 -10.28
CA ILE A 428 -6.69 3.26 -10.32
C ILE A 428 -6.85 3.68 -11.78
N LEU A 429 -8.07 3.53 -12.29
CA LEU A 429 -8.42 4.00 -13.61
C LEU A 429 -8.60 5.52 -13.55
N LYS A 430 -7.80 6.25 -14.34
CA LYS A 430 -7.88 7.71 -14.48
C LYS A 430 -8.54 8.10 -15.80
N PRO A 431 -9.07 9.33 -15.88
CA PRO A 431 -9.53 9.91 -17.13
C PRO A 431 -8.46 9.90 -18.23
N ASP A 432 -8.71 9.24 -19.36
CA ASP A 432 -8.02 9.46 -20.64
C ASP A 432 -8.81 10.45 -21.53
N PRO A 433 -8.33 11.71 -21.68
CA PRO A 433 -8.98 12.70 -22.51
C PRO A 433 -8.97 12.38 -24.01
N GLY A 434 -8.10 11.47 -24.47
CA GLY A 434 -7.93 11.10 -25.87
C GLY A 434 -8.86 10.00 -26.38
N ALA A 435 -9.57 9.29 -25.50
CA ALA A 435 -10.48 8.22 -25.88
C ALA A 435 -11.65 8.71 -26.75
N VAL A 436 -11.92 7.98 -27.84
CA VAL A 436 -12.98 8.27 -28.82
C VAL A 436 -14.05 7.18 -28.74
N MET A 437 -15.30 7.58 -28.56
CA MET A 437 -16.46 6.68 -28.58
C MET A 437 -16.92 6.43 -30.02
N GLU A 438 -17.32 5.19 -30.32
CA GLU A 438 -18.00 4.86 -31.60
C GLU A 438 -19.41 5.46 -31.65
N GLY A 439 -19.88 5.83 -32.83
CA GLY A 439 -21.18 6.47 -33.07
C GLY A 439 -21.10 8.00 -33.23
N SER A 440 -22.22 8.62 -33.60
CA SER A 440 -22.33 10.08 -33.79
C SER A 440 -23.06 10.80 -32.65
N GLY A 441 -23.60 10.07 -31.68
CA GLY A 441 -24.33 10.62 -30.54
C GLY A 441 -25.76 11.06 -30.86
N THR A 442 -26.32 10.57 -31.97
CA THR A 442 -27.71 10.83 -32.39
C THR A 442 -28.64 9.72 -31.92
N VAL A 443 -29.96 9.88 -32.07
CA VAL A 443 -30.94 8.85 -31.66
C VAL A 443 -30.79 7.58 -32.51
N GLU A 444 -30.51 7.75 -33.79
CA GLU A 444 -30.32 6.67 -34.77
C GLU A 444 -28.94 6.01 -34.63
N ASP A 445 -27.95 6.77 -34.16
CA ASP A 445 -26.55 6.33 -34.04
C ASP A 445 -25.93 6.90 -32.74
N PRO A 446 -26.31 6.34 -31.58
CA PRO A 446 -25.84 6.80 -30.28
C PRO A 446 -24.36 6.46 -30.07
N TYR A 447 -23.69 7.19 -29.19
CA TYR A 447 -22.36 6.82 -28.75
C TYR A 447 -22.40 5.50 -27.98
N ILE A 448 -21.53 4.55 -28.36
CA ILE A 448 -21.39 3.27 -27.68
C ILE A 448 -20.36 3.38 -26.57
N VAL A 449 -20.80 3.12 -25.33
CA VAL A 449 -19.97 3.18 -24.13
C VAL A 449 -19.43 1.77 -23.84
N MET A 450 -18.14 1.57 -24.09
CA MET A 450 -17.46 0.27 -23.95
C MET A 450 -16.58 0.21 -22.70
N THR A 451 -16.14 1.35 -22.20
CA THR A 451 -15.20 1.48 -21.08
C THR A 451 -15.70 2.46 -20.02
N GLU A 452 -15.13 2.38 -18.82
CA GLU A 452 -15.33 3.35 -17.75
C GLU A 452 -14.94 4.77 -18.20
N GLN A 453 -13.96 4.85 -19.09
CA GLN A 453 -13.54 6.11 -19.69
C GLN A 453 -14.59 6.72 -20.61
N ASP A 454 -15.23 5.91 -21.44
CA ASP A 454 -16.32 6.37 -22.32
C ASP A 454 -17.45 6.96 -21.47
N LEU A 455 -17.81 6.27 -20.38
CA LEU A 455 -18.81 6.74 -19.43
C LEU A 455 -18.38 8.08 -18.80
N TYR A 456 -17.10 8.23 -18.45
CA TYR A 456 -16.54 9.48 -17.95
C TYR A 456 -16.62 10.59 -19.02
N ASN A 457 -16.37 10.26 -20.29
CA ASN A 457 -16.35 11.22 -21.38
C ASN A 457 -17.74 11.73 -21.80
N ILE A 458 -18.85 11.18 -21.29
CA ILE A 458 -20.21 11.74 -21.48
C ILE A 458 -20.28 13.23 -21.13
N ARG A 459 -19.50 13.68 -20.14
CA ARG A 459 -19.43 15.09 -19.71
C ARG A 459 -19.01 16.05 -20.83
N LYS A 460 -18.35 15.56 -21.88
CA LYS A 460 -17.90 16.35 -23.04
C LYS A 460 -19.04 16.68 -24.01
N ASN A 461 -20.10 15.86 -24.07
CA ASN A 461 -21.26 16.11 -24.92
C ASN A 461 -22.56 15.67 -24.22
N PRO A 462 -22.96 16.33 -23.12
CA PRO A 462 -24.04 15.87 -22.25
C PRO A 462 -25.45 15.90 -22.87
N ALA A 463 -25.58 16.45 -24.09
CA ALA A 463 -26.83 16.46 -24.86
C ALA A 463 -26.97 15.28 -25.84
N ALA A 464 -25.90 14.51 -26.07
CA ALA A 464 -25.89 13.39 -27.00
C ALA A 464 -26.64 12.15 -26.47
N GLN A 465 -26.84 11.19 -27.35
CA GLN A 465 -27.44 9.90 -27.04
C GLN A 465 -26.35 8.86 -26.81
N TYR A 466 -26.50 8.07 -25.75
CA TYR A 466 -25.53 7.09 -25.29
C TYR A 466 -26.19 5.74 -25.06
N LYS A 467 -25.43 4.69 -25.33
CA LYS A 467 -25.85 3.31 -25.14
C LYS A 467 -24.69 2.47 -24.61
N LEU A 468 -24.89 1.70 -23.54
CA LEU A 468 -23.86 0.78 -23.09
C LEU A 468 -23.66 -0.35 -24.10
N GLY A 469 -22.40 -0.66 -24.39
CA GLY A 469 -21.96 -1.79 -25.22
C GLY A 469 -21.23 -2.89 -24.45
N ALA A 470 -20.91 -2.66 -23.18
CA ALA A 470 -20.26 -3.62 -22.29
C ALA A 470 -20.66 -3.40 -20.82
N ASN A 471 -20.44 -4.41 -19.98
CA ASN A 471 -20.47 -4.24 -18.53
C ASN A 471 -19.27 -3.38 -18.10
N LEU A 472 -19.49 -2.43 -17.20
CA LEU A 472 -18.47 -1.51 -16.69
C LEU A 472 -18.19 -1.80 -15.22
N ASN A 473 -16.95 -1.67 -14.80
CA ASN A 473 -16.52 -1.84 -13.41
C ASN A 473 -15.82 -0.58 -12.88
N LEU A 474 -16.58 0.25 -12.19
CA LEU A 474 -16.13 1.49 -11.56
C LEU A 474 -15.52 1.31 -10.17
N THR A 475 -15.34 0.07 -9.69
CA THR A 475 -14.88 -0.22 -8.30
C THR A 475 -13.63 0.58 -7.92
N PHE A 476 -12.71 0.79 -8.87
CA PHE A 476 -11.46 1.52 -8.65
C PHE A 476 -11.31 2.75 -9.55
N PHE A 477 -12.40 3.22 -10.15
CA PHE A 477 -12.37 4.41 -10.99
C PHE A 477 -12.24 5.67 -10.11
N ASP A 478 -11.27 6.53 -10.41
CA ASP A 478 -11.06 7.80 -9.71
C ASP A 478 -10.96 8.97 -10.70
N ALA A 479 -11.65 10.06 -10.41
CA ALA A 479 -11.63 11.26 -11.26
C ALA A 479 -10.32 12.06 -11.18
N GLY A 480 -9.31 11.58 -10.45
CA GLY A 480 -8.02 12.21 -10.23
C GLY A 480 -7.90 12.98 -8.91
N ASP A 481 -8.86 12.82 -7.99
CA ASP A 481 -8.93 13.56 -6.72
C ASP A 481 -9.10 12.67 -5.48
N GLY A 482 -9.00 11.35 -5.64
CA GLY A 482 -9.06 10.37 -4.54
C GLY A 482 -10.46 10.15 -3.97
N LYS A 483 -11.51 10.67 -4.61
CA LYS A 483 -12.89 10.63 -4.12
C LYS A 483 -13.80 9.77 -5.00
N GLY A 484 -13.23 8.98 -5.90
CA GLY A 484 -13.93 8.11 -6.82
C GLY A 484 -14.58 8.88 -7.97
N TRP A 485 -15.81 8.50 -8.33
CA TRP A 485 -16.54 9.12 -9.43
C TRP A 485 -16.84 10.60 -9.16
N LEU A 486 -16.63 11.42 -10.20
CA LEU A 486 -17.12 12.79 -10.25
C LEU A 486 -18.50 12.79 -10.90
N PRO A 487 -19.59 13.17 -10.24
CA PRO A 487 -20.92 13.16 -10.85
C PRO A 487 -20.96 13.89 -12.19
N ILE A 488 -21.73 13.38 -13.16
CA ILE A 488 -21.95 14.07 -14.44
C ILE A 488 -22.78 15.32 -14.15
N ASP A 489 -22.11 16.47 -14.18
CA ASP A 489 -22.53 17.82 -13.76
C ASP A 489 -22.93 17.97 -12.29
N THR A 490 -22.08 18.66 -11.51
CA THR A 490 -22.35 19.04 -10.10
C THR A 490 -22.68 20.52 -9.92
N THR A 491 -22.53 21.33 -10.98
CA THR A 491 -22.60 22.82 -10.91
C THR A 491 -23.86 23.38 -11.57
N GLY A 492 -24.55 22.56 -12.37
CA GLY A 492 -25.78 22.92 -13.06
C GLY A 492 -25.57 23.72 -14.35
N SER A 493 -24.32 23.94 -14.80
CA SER A 493 -24.01 24.67 -16.03
C SER A 493 -23.80 23.76 -17.25
N ASN A 494 -23.63 22.44 -17.05
CA ASN A 494 -23.38 21.49 -18.14
C ASN A 494 -24.22 20.21 -17.98
N ARG A 495 -25.51 20.41 -17.72
CA ARG A 495 -26.43 19.35 -17.27
C ARG A 495 -26.57 18.26 -18.32
N PHE A 496 -26.63 17.01 -17.87
CA PHE A 496 -26.96 15.90 -18.77
C PHE A 496 -28.39 16.04 -19.27
N SER A 497 -28.58 16.37 -20.55
CA SER A 497 -29.89 16.55 -21.19
C SER A 497 -30.17 15.53 -22.29
N GLY A 498 -29.21 14.65 -22.58
CA GLY A 498 -29.30 13.63 -23.60
C GLY A 498 -30.02 12.35 -23.17
N GLY A 499 -29.81 11.29 -23.94
CA GLY A 499 -30.36 9.95 -23.65
C GLY A 499 -29.27 9.00 -23.17
N PHE A 500 -29.57 8.18 -22.17
CA PHE A 500 -28.68 7.13 -21.67
C PHE A 500 -29.44 5.81 -21.55
N ASP A 501 -29.06 4.84 -22.38
CA ASP A 501 -29.63 3.49 -22.42
C ASP A 501 -28.61 2.47 -21.88
N GLY A 502 -28.89 1.90 -20.72
CA GLY A 502 -28.02 0.85 -20.15
C GLY A 502 -28.05 -0.46 -20.93
N ASN A 503 -29.01 -0.65 -21.86
CA ASN A 503 -29.00 -1.71 -22.87
C ASN A 503 -28.79 -3.16 -22.34
N GLY A 504 -29.18 -3.42 -21.08
CA GLY A 504 -29.02 -4.72 -20.43
C GLY A 504 -27.62 -5.01 -19.87
N PHE A 505 -26.70 -4.03 -19.92
CA PHE A 505 -25.40 -4.10 -19.27
C PHE A 505 -25.43 -3.49 -17.86
N ILE A 506 -24.46 -3.88 -17.05
CA ILE A 506 -24.32 -3.49 -15.64
C ILE A 506 -23.17 -2.49 -15.50
N ILE A 507 -23.38 -1.46 -14.68
CA ILE A 507 -22.33 -0.61 -14.14
C ILE A 507 -22.12 -1.03 -12.68
N ASN A 508 -21.03 -1.71 -12.41
CA ASN A 508 -20.69 -2.23 -11.09
C ASN A 508 -19.74 -1.29 -10.33
N GLY A 509 -19.89 -1.19 -9.01
CA GLY A 509 -18.89 -0.60 -8.12
C GLY A 509 -18.80 0.93 -8.12
N LEU A 510 -19.85 1.64 -8.53
CA LEU A 510 -19.87 3.11 -8.51
C LEU A 510 -19.58 3.63 -7.09
N THR A 511 -18.40 4.22 -6.89
CA THR A 511 -17.98 4.78 -5.61
C THR A 511 -17.89 6.30 -5.69
N ILE A 512 -18.54 7.00 -4.75
CA ILE A 512 -18.47 8.46 -4.60
C ILE A 512 -18.22 8.76 -3.11
N LYS A 513 -17.08 9.37 -2.75
CA LYS A 513 -16.74 9.71 -1.36
C LYS A 513 -16.64 11.23 -1.18
N ARG A 514 -17.78 11.92 -1.20
CA ARG A 514 -17.86 13.39 -1.21
C ARG A 514 -18.81 13.92 -0.13
N PRO A 515 -18.59 13.63 1.17
CA PRO A 515 -19.54 13.90 2.26
C PRO A 515 -19.92 15.39 2.40
N ASP A 516 -19.06 16.31 1.95
CA ASP A 516 -19.28 17.75 2.04
C ASP A 516 -19.86 18.37 0.76
N SER A 517 -20.06 17.60 -0.31
CA SER A 517 -20.53 18.08 -1.61
C SER A 517 -21.98 17.72 -1.88
N ASP A 518 -22.71 18.66 -2.47
CA ASP A 518 -24.06 18.40 -2.98
C ASP A 518 -24.01 17.68 -4.34
N HIS A 519 -25.14 17.08 -4.74
CA HIS A 519 -25.36 16.45 -6.04
C HIS A 519 -24.54 15.17 -6.32
N SER A 520 -24.47 14.27 -5.33
CA SER A 520 -23.74 13.00 -5.44
C SER A 520 -24.62 11.89 -6.05
N ALA A 521 -24.33 11.52 -7.30
CA ALA A 521 -24.89 10.37 -8.03
C ALA A 521 -24.07 10.09 -9.31
N LEU A 522 -24.41 9.05 -10.09
CA LEU A 522 -23.84 8.87 -11.43
C LEU A 522 -24.04 10.15 -12.28
N PHE A 523 -25.29 10.61 -12.35
CA PHE A 523 -25.68 11.91 -12.90
C PHE A 523 -26.03 12.88 -11.77
N GLY A 524 -25.23 13.93 -11.60
CA GLY A 524 -25.48 14.95 -10.60
C GLY A 524 -26.77 15.71 -10.93
N TYR A 525 -26.70 16.65 -11.85
CA TYR A 525 -27.87 17.43 -12.28
C TYR A 525 -28.24 17.11 -13.73
N THR A 526 -29.44 16.57 -13.95
CA THR A 526 -30.00 16.42 -15.30
C THR A 526 -30.71 17.69 -15.81
N GLY A 527 -30.54 17.94 -17.11
CA GLY A 527 -31.19 19.00 -17.85
C GLY A 527 -32.63 18.62 -18.21
N ASN A 528 -33.32 19.52 -18.91
CA ASN A 528 -34.77 19.40 -19.08
C ASN A 528 -35.18 18.11 -19.79
N GLU A 529 -34.46 17.62 -20.78
CA GLU A 529 -34.95 16.55 -21.68
C GLU A 529 -34.37 15.16 -21.40
N ALA A 530 -33.61 15.01 -20.31
CA ALA A 530 -32.84 13.80 -20.04
C ALA A 530 -33.70 12.51 -20.03
N GLN A 531 -33.35 11.54 -20.87
CA GLN A 531 -34.01 10.23 -20.93
C GLN A 531 -33.07 9.15 -20.42
N ILE A 532 -33.32 8.60 -19.24
CA ILE A 532 -32.47 7.57 -18.63
C ILE A 532 -33.26 6.27 -18.55
N LYS A 533 -32.77 5.19 -19.18
CA LYS A 533 -33.46 3.91 -19.19
C LYS A 533 -32.52 2.71 -19.14
N ASN A 534 -33.04 1.58 -18.65
CA ASN A 534 -32.35 0.29 -18.64
C ASN A 534 -31.02 0.29 -17.87
N VAL A 535 -30.84 1.19 -16.89
CA VAL A 535 -29.58 1.32 -16.16
C VAL A 535 -29.58 0.38 -14.95
N ALA A 536 -28.62 -0.53 -14.93
CA ALA A 536 -28.35 -1.43 -13.81
C ALA A 536 -27.11 -0.95 -13.05
N LEU A 537 -27.28 -0.41 -11.84
CA LEU A 537 -26.18 -0.07 -10.95
C LEU A 537 -26.02 -1.12 -9.86
N GLU A 538 -24.90 -1.83 -9.84
CA GLU A 538 -24.64 -2.85 -8.82
C GLU A 538 -23.51 -2.43 -7.89
N ASN A 539 -23.65 -2.75 -6.61
CA ASN A 539 -22.64 -2.51 -5.57
C ASN A 539 -22.19 -1.04 -5.49
N VAL A 540 -23.15 -0.10 -5.50
CA VAL A 540 -22.85 1.32 -5.35
C VAL A 540 -22.43 1.65 -3.92
N ASN A 541 -21.52 2.60 -3.76
CA ASN A 541 -21.15 3.19 -2.47
C ASN A 541 -21.06 4.71 -2.61
N VAL A 542 -22.17 5.39 -2.34
CA VAL A 542 -22.31 6.84 -2.56
C VAL A 542 -22.42 7.57 -1.23
N GLU A 543 -21.51 8.49 -0.97
CA GLU A 543 -21.52 9.42 0.16
C GLU A 543 -21.50 10.87 -0.35
N GLY A 544 -22.50 11.65 0.05
CA GLY A 544 -22.70 13.05 -0.32
C GLY A 544 -23.26 13.90 0.82
N LYS A 545 -23.52 15.19 0.56
CA LYS A 545 -24.17 16.11 1.50
C LYS A 545 -25.67 16.22 1.24
N ASN A 546 -26.09 17.02 0.27
CA ASN A 546 -27.50 17.15 -0.15
C ASN A 546 -27.70 16.65 -1.58
N TYR A 547 -28.92 16.21 -1.89
CA TYR A 547 -29.27 15.64 -3.20
C TYR A 547 -28.37 14.44 -3.49
N VAL A 548 -28.67 13.31 -2.84
CA VAL A 548 -27.83 12.11 -2.94
C VAL A 548 -28.68 10.96 -3.46
N GLY A 549 -28.18 10.30 -4.51
CA GLY A 549 -28.79 9.09 -5.06
C GLY A 549 -27.78 8.23 -5.80
N ALA A 550 -28.14 6.99 -6.14
CA ALA A 550 -27.25 6.15 -6.94
C ALA A 550 -27.20 6.62 -8.41
N LEU A 551 -28.38 6.84 -9.02
CA LEU A 551 -28.49 7.09 -10.46
C LEU A 551 -28.56 8.58 -10.78
N VAL A 552 -29.46 9.33 -10.15
CA VAL A 552 -29.64 10.77 -10.38
C VAL A 552 -29.75 11.54 -9.08
N SER A 553 -29.00 12.62 -8.93
CA SER A 553 -29.10 13.45 -7.73
C SER A 553 -30.32 14.39 -7.80
N TYR A 554 -30.48 15.12 -8.91
CA TYR A 554 -31.56 16.07 -9.14
C TYR A 554 -32.09 15.98 -10.59
N MET A 555 -33.41 15.82 -10.75
CA MET A 555 -34.08 15.78 -12.06
C MET A 555 -35.32 16.69 -12.14
N SER A 556 -35.35 17.51 -13.20
CA SER A 556 -36.43 18.45 -13.56
C SER A 556 -36.67 18.54 -15.07
N GLY A 557 -37.71 19.25 -15.53
CA GLY A 557 -38.02 19.46 -16.96
C GLY A 557 -39.05 18.49 -17.58
N THR A 558 -38.71 17.78 -18.65
CA THR A 558 -39.55 16.82 -19.38
C THR A 558 -38.93 15.42 -19.45
N GLY A 559 -37.78 15.20 -18.80
CA GLY A 559 -37.08 13.92 -18.73
C GLY A 559 -37.84 12.81 -18.01
N SER A 560 -37.29 11.59 -18.05
CA SER A 560 -37.84 10.42 -17.34
C SER A 560 -36.77 9.40 -16.93
N ILE A 561 -37.10 8.56 -15.94
CA ILE A 561 -36.31 7.38 -15.56
C ILE A 561 -37.16 6.12 -15.74
N LYS A 562 -36.63 5.11 -16.45
CA LYS A 562 -37.37 3.88 -16.74
C LYS A 562 -36.52 2.62 -16.61
N SER A 563 -37.10 1.52 -16.15
CA SER A 563 -36.48 0.19 -16.20
C SER A 563 -35.08 0.14 -15.58
N SER A 564 -34.86 0.88 -14.48
CA SER A 564 -33.53 1.07 -13.90
C SER A 564 -33.50 0.61 -12.44
N TYR A 565 -32.34 0.13 -11.98
CA TYR A 565 -32.20 -0.29 -10.60
C TYR A 565 -30.85 0.03 -9.99
N SER A 566 -30.80 -0.01 -8.67
CA SER A 566 -29.55 0.07 -7.91
C SER A 566 -29.50 -0.88 -6.72
N THR A 567 -28.29 -1.35 -6.38
CA THR A 567 -27.96 -2.11 -5.16
C THR A 567 -26.72 -1.52 -4.48
N GLY A 568 -26.61 -1.61 -3.15
CA GLY A 568 -25.45 -1.10 -2.41
C GLY A 568 -25.82 -0.14 -1.27
N THR A 569 -25.04 0.92 -1.06
CA THR A 569 -25.22 1.88 0.03
C THR A 569 -25.22 3.33 -0.47
N VAL A 570 -26.16 4.14 0.04
CA VAL A 570 -26.24 5.58 -0.22
C VAL A 570 -26.36 6.34 1.10
N LYS A 571 -25.46 7.30 1.32
CA LYS A 571 -25.37 8.09 2.55
C LYS A 571 -25.35 9.59 2.25
N GLY A 572 -26.16 10.36 2.98
CA GLY A 572 -26.15 11.81 2.89
C GLY A 572 -26.75 12.53 4.11
N THR A 573 -27.10 13.80 3.93
CA THR A 573 -27.76 14.64 4.93
C THR A 573 -29.21 14.94 4.56
N ARG A 574 -29.46 15.52 3.38
CA ARG A 574 -30.80 15.91 2.93
C ARG A 574 -31.11 15.45 1.51
N TYR A 575 -32.35 15.06 1.25
CA TYR A 575 -32.81 14.56 -0.05
C TYR A 575 -31.99 13.34 -0.47
N VAL A 576 -32.13 12.26 0.29
CA VAL A 576 -31.33 11.05 0.12
C VAL A 576 -32.25 9.91 -0.33
N GLY A 577 -31.97 9.32 -1.48
CA GLY A 577 -32.74 8.20 -2.00
C GLY A 577 -31.90 7.11 -2.64
N GLY A 578 -32.40 5.88 -2.67
CA GLY A 578 -31.67 4.76 -3.29
C GLY A 578 -31.44 4.96 -4.79
N LEU A 579 -32.45 5.44 -5.52
CA LEU A 579 -32.37 5.73 -6.95
C LEU A 579 -32.03 7.20 -7.21
N GLY A 580 -32.68 8.13 -6.48
CA GLY A 580 -32.39 9.55 -6.64
C GLY A 580 -32.71 10.45 -5.45
N GLY A 581 -32.05 11.61 -5.41
CA GLY A 581 -32.18 12.57 -4.32
C GLY A 581 -33.49 13.36 -4.39
N GLN A 582 -33.59 14.27 -5.38
CA GLN A 582 -34.81 15.01 -5.69
C GLN A 582 -35.23 14.78 -7.14
N ILE A 583 -36.43 14.23 -7.34
CA ILE A 583 -36.97 13.98 -8.68
C ILE A 583 -38.37 14.56 -8.78
N SER A 584 -38.62 15.34 -9.83
CA SER A 584 -39.94 15.93 -10.11
C SER A 584 -40.61 15.32 -11.35
N ARG A 585 -40.01 14.28 -11.94
CA ARG A 585 -40.38 13.68 -13.23
C ARG A 585 -40.82 12.21 -13.09
N PRO A 586 -41.45 11.62 -14.12
CA PRO A 586 -41.92 10.24 -14.06
C PRO A 586 -40.80 9.22 -13.83
N VAL A 587 -41.07 8.25 -12.97
CA VAL A 587 -40.20 7.09 -12.73
C VAL A 587 -41.01 5.81 -12.90
N SER A 588 -40.62 4.91 -13.80
CA SER A 588 -41.36 3.66 -14.00
C SER A 588 -40.49 2.42 -14.06
N ASP A 589 -41.07 1.28 -13.69
CA ASP A 589 -40.48 -0.06 -13.83
C ASP A 589 -39.09 -0.17 -13.17
N SER A 590 -38.88 0.55 -12.06
CA SER A 590 -37.56 0.79 -11.47
C SER A 590 -37.54 0.43 -9.99
N TYR A 591 -36.41 -0.04 -9.48
CA TYR A 591 -36.34 -0.50 -8.09
C TYR A 591 -34.99 -0.30 -7.41
N THR A 592 -34.98 -0.36 -6.07
CA THR A 592 -33.77 -0.25 -5.27
C THR A 592 -33.66 -1.37 -4.25
N ARG A 593 -32.44 -1.89 -4.08
CA ARG A 593 -32.03 -2.73 -2.94
C ARG A 593 -30.83 -2.09 -2.26
N VAL A 594 -30.99 -0.80 -1.95
CA VAL A 594 -29.94 0.07 -1.42
C VAL A 594 -30.23 0.38 0.04
N ASP A 595 -29.23 0.25 0.90
CA ASP A 595 -29.30 0.75 2.26
C ASP A 595 -29.07 2.28 2.24
N VAL A 596 -30.10 3.02 2.62
CA VAL A 596 -30.13 4.49 2.56
C VAL A 596 -30.01 5.07 3.97
N THR A 597 -29.01 5.93 4.17
CA THR A 597 -28.81 6.65 5.44
C THR A 597 -28.79 8.16 5.21
N GLY A 598 -29.66 8.89 5.91
CA GLY A 598 -29.73 10.35 5.83
C GLY A 598 -30.15 11.02 7.14
N ASN A 599 -30.34 12.34 7.14
CA ASN A 599 -30.94 13.08 8.25
C ASN A 599 -32.41 13.43 7.94
N SER A 600 -32.64 14.15 6.83
CA SER A 600 -33.97 14.65 6.44
C SER A 600 -34.34 14.34 5.00
N ASP A 601 -35.63 14.07 4.76
CA ASP A 601 -36.17 13.74 3.43
C ASP A 601 -35.46 12.49 2.85
N VAL A 602 -35.63 11.35 3.53
CA VAL A 602 -34.91 10.09 3.26
C VAL A 602 -35.90 9.03 2.77
N GLY A 603 -35.71 8.53 1.54
CA GLY A 603 -36.58 7.52 0.95
C GLY A 603 -35.82 6.30 0.45
N GLY A 604 -36.42 5.10 0.51
CA GLY A 604 -35.79 3.91 -0.06
C GLY A 604 -35.59 3.98 -1.58
N LEU A 605 -36.49 4.66 -2.30
CA LEU A 605 -36.36 4.94 -3.75
C LEU A 605 -35.92 6.39 -3.98
N ILE A 606 -36.67 7.38 -3.46
CA ILE A 606 -36.44 8.81 -3.72
C ILE A 606 -36.56 9.63 -2.42
N GLY A 607 -35.61 10.54 -2.17
CA GLY A 607 -35.65 11.42 -1.01
C GLY A 607 -36.83 12.40 -1.03
N LEU A 608 -36.85 13.31 -2.01
CA LEU A 608 -37.95 14.23 -2.28
C LEU A 608 -38.56 13.98 -3.67
N TYR A 609 -39.87 13.73 -3.71
CA TYR A 609 -40.55 13.37 -4.95
C TYR A 609 -41.80 14.21 -5.23
N THR A 610 -41.89 14.81 -6.40
CA THR A 610 -43.07 15.58 -6.87
C THR A 610 -43.55 15.12 -8.25
N GLY A 611 -43.10 13.95 -8.70
CA GLY A 611 -43.47 13.33 -9.97
C GLY A 611 -44.55 12.25 -9.82
N SER A 612 -44.70 11.40 -10.84
CA SER A 612 -45.57 10.21 -10.84
C SER A 612 -44.77 8.91 -10.98
N ALA A 613 -45.06 7.89 -10.17
CA ALA A 613 -44.34 6.62 -10.19
C ALA A 613 -45.26 5.42 -10.49
N THR A 614 -44.75 4.48 -11.29
CA THR A 614 -45.50 3.28 -11.70
C THR A 614 -44.61 2.05 -11.69
N ASN A 615 -45.06 0.95 -11.10
CA ASN A 615 -44.31 -0.32 -11.03
C ASN A 615 -42.91 -0.14 -10.42
N THR A 616 -42.83 0.50 -9.24
CA THR A 616 -41.55 0.76 -8.57
C THR A 616 -41.49 0.14 -7.19
N TYR A 617 -40.30 -0.26 -6.73
CA TYR A 617 -40.19 -0.77 -5.37
C TYR A 617 -38.83 -0.54 -4.70
N SER A 618 -38.82 -0.61 -3.36
CA SER A 618 -37.61 -0.54 -2.54
C SER A 618 -37.58 -1.66 -1.50
N THR A 619 -36.41 -2.28 -1.30
CA THR A 619 -36.22 -3.36 -0.30
C THR A 619 -34.97 -3.22 0.57
N GLY A 620 -34.27 -2.09 0.51
CA GLY A 620 -33.10 -1.84 1.36
C GLY A 620 -33.47 -1.11 2.66
N LYS A 621 -32.56 -1.15 3.65
CA LYS A 621 -32.76 -0.49 4.94
C LYS A 621 -32.82 1.02 4.77
N VAL A 622 -33.75 1.70 5.45
CA VAL A 622 -33.84 3.17 5.41
C VAL A 622 -33.68 3.74 6.81
N THR A 623 -32.67 4.60 7.00
CA THR A 623 -32.36 5.23 8.30
C THR A 623 -32.34 6.75 8.15
N GLY A 624 -33.14 7.45 8.96
CA GLY A 624 -33.18 8.92 8.99
C GLY A 624 -33.87 9.48 10.24
N SER A 625 -33.95 10.81 10.34
CA SER A 625 -34.51 11.51 11.52
C SER A 625 -35.80 12.28 11.21
N THR A 626 -35.96 12.81 9.99
CA THR A 626 -37.13 13.63 9.62
C THR A 626 -37.59 13.28 8.20
N ASN A 627 -38.90 13.11 8.00
CA ASN A 627 -39.50 12.69 6.71
C ASN A 627 -38.79 11.44 6.13
N VAL A 628 -38.94 10.33 6.84
CA VAL A 628 -38.34 9.05 6.47
C VAL A 628 -39.44 8.15 5.94
N GLY A 629 -39.25 7.65 4.72
CA GLY A 629 -40.22 6.80 4.05
C GLY A 629 -39.60 5.55 3.45
N GLY A 630 -40.33 4.44 3.50
CA GLY A 630 -39.87 3.20 2.91
C GLY A 630 -39.66 3.29 1.39
N LEU A 631 -40.51 4.05 0.67
CA LEU A 631 -40.36 4.33 -0.77
C LEU A 631 -39.95 5.78 -1.05
N ILE A 632 -40.72 6.75 -0.56
CA ILE A 632 -40.53 8.19 -0.76
C ILE A 632 -40.41 8.88 0.60
N GLY A 633 -39.37 9.68 0.81
CA GLY A 633 -39.16 10.41 2.07
C GLY A 633 -40.14 11.55 2.28
N ASN A 634 -40.23 12.45 1.31
CA ASN A 634 -41.10 13.62 1.32
C ASN A 634 -41.71 13.87 -0.06
N ASP A 635 -42.93 14.38 -0.11
CA ASP A 635 -43.64 14.72 -1.35
C ASP A 635 -43.95 16.21 -1.52
N ASN A 636 -43.59 17.05 -0.55
CA ASN A 636 -43.91 18.47 -0.46
C ASN A 636 -45.41 18.78 -0.72
N ASN A 637 -46.31 17.88 -0.33
CA ASN A 637 -47.76 17.95 -0.57
C ASN A 637 -48.17 17.98 -2.05
N GLY A 638 -47.36 17.43 -2.95
CA GLY A 638 -47.57 17.57 -4.40
C GLY A 638 -47.08 16.39 -5.24
N VAL A 639 -47.37 15.15 -4.83
CA VAL A 639 -47.04 13.96 -5.62
C VAL A 639 -48.08 13.69 -6.72
N GLY A 640 -47.61 13.36 -7.92
CA GLY A 640 -48.45 12.78 -8.98
C GLY A 640 -48.80 11.33 -8.67
N ALA A 641 -49.63 10.68 -9.48
CA ALA A 641 -50.11 9.32 -9.19
C ALA A 641 -48.96 8.33 -8.89
N ILE A 642 -49.02 7.67 -7.74
CA ILE A 642 -48.12 6.56 -7.36
C ILE A 642 -48.92 5.26 -7.46
N THR A 643 -48.59 4.43 -8.45
CA THR A 643 -49.38 3.24 -8.80
C THR A 643 -48.50 1.99 -8.83
N ASN A 644 -49.04 0.85 -8.38
CA ASN A 644 -48.33 -0.43 -8.34
C ASN A 644 -46.91 -0.32 -7.77
N SER A 645 -46.75 0.47 -6.69
CA SER A 645 -45.44 0.79 -6.16
C SER A 645 -45.38 0.52 -4.67
N TYR A 646 -44.31 -0.13 -4.22
CA TYR A 646 -44.26 -0.81 -2.93
C TYR A 646 -42.95 -0.60 -2.20
N TRP A 647 -42.96 -0.72 -0.88
CA TRP A 647 -41.72 -0.91 -0.11
C TRP A 647 -41.85 -2.10 0.82
N ASP A 648 -40.71 -2.76 1.06
CA ASP A 648 -40.61 -3.82 2.06
C ASP A 648 -40.49 -3.21 3.45
N MET A 649 -41.53 -3.32 4.28
CA MET A 649 -41.57 -2.78 5.64
C MET A 649 -40.56 -3.45 6.58
N ASP A 650 -40.34 -4.75 6.42
CA ASP A 650 -39.48 -5.51 7.33
C ASP A 650 -38.01 -5.22 7.02
N ALA A 651 -37.64 -5.18 5.73
CA ALA A 651 -36.27 -4.88 5.31
C ALA A 651 -35.93 -3.39 5.48
N SER A 652 -36.85 -2.47 5.15
CA SER A 652 -36.62 -1.03 5.29
C SER A 652 -36.60 -0.56 6.74
N GLY A 653 -37.31 -1.25 7.64
CA GLY A 653 -37.58 -0.80 9.00
C GLY A 653 -38.59 0.36 9.07
N GLN A 654 -39.29 0.68 7.97
CA GLN A 654 -40.23 1.80 7.88
C GLN A 654 -41.67 1.34 7.73
N THR A 655 -42.54 1.83 8.61
CA THR A 655 -43.99 1.57 8.56
C THR A 655 -44.75 2.56 7.67
N ASN A 656 -44.12 3.68 7.30
CA ASN A 656 -44.75 4.78 6.56
C ASN A 656 -43.89 5.19 5.35
N SER A 657 -44.51 5.91 4.41
CA SER A 657 -43.89 6.52 3.22
C SER A 657 -44.79 7.65 2.74
N ALA A 658 -44.23 8.68 2.08
CA ALA A 658 -45.04 9.75 1.49
C ALA A 658 -45.89 9.27 0.29
N GLY A 659 -45.55 8.12 -0.29
CA GLY A 659 -46.35 7.47 -1.33
C GLY A 659 -46.04 5.98 -1.48
N GLY A 660 -46.89 5.28 -2.23
CA GLY A 660 -46.83 3.83 -2.44
C GLY A 660 -47.57 3.02 -1.37
N ILE A 661 -47.38 1.70 -1.38
CA ILE A 661 -48.04 0.77 -0.44
C ILE A 661 -46.99 -0.10 0.25
N GLY A 662 -46.97 -0.06 1.59
CA GLY A 662 -46.09 -0.91 2.39
C GLY A 662 -46.53 -2.37 2.35
N LYS A 663 -45.56 -3.27 2.19
CA LYS A 663 -45.75 -4.72 2.16
C LYS A 663 -44.72 -5.38 3.07
N THR A 664 -45.08 -6.49 3.71
CA THR A 664 -44.08 -7.31 4.41
C THR A 664 -43.15 -7.99 3.41
N THR A 665 -41.98 -8.47 3.84
CA THR A 665 -41.08 -9.24 2.97
C THR A 665 -41.77 -10.46 2.36
N ALA A 666 -42.67 -11.08 3.11
CA ALA A 666 -43.44 -12.22 2.61
C ALA A 666 -44.43 -11.81 1.49
N GLN A 667 -45.05 -10.63 1.59
CA GLN A 667 -45.97 -10.11 0.58
C GLN A 667 -45.23 -9.68 -0.68
N MET A 668 -44.05 -9.06 -0.56
CA MET A 668 -43.19 -8.63 -1.67
C MET A 668 -42.70 -9.79 -2.56
N LYS A 669 -42.84 -11.04 -2.11
CA LYS A 669 -42.45 -12.26 -2.85
C LYS A 669 -43.62 -12.91 -3.60
N GLN A 670 -44.80 -12.27 -3.61
CA GLN A 670 -45.98 -12.79 -4.30
C GLN A 670 -46.07 -12.24 -5.73
N GLN A 671 -46.65 -13.01 -6.66
CA GLN A 671 -46.78 -12.60 -8.07
C GLN A 671 -47.60 -11.30 -8.28
N ALA A 672 -48.44 -10.93 -7.30
CA ALA A 672 -49.32 -9.77 -7.37
C ALA A 672 -48.63 -8.43 -7.00
N THR A 673 -47.34 -8.48 -6.62
CA THR A 673 -46.59 -7.33 -6.09
C THR A 673 -45.27 -7.14 -6.80
#